data_AF-A0A5C3KIT6-F1
#
_entry.id   AF-A0A5C3KIT6-F1
#
_cell.length_a   1.000
_cell.length_b   1.000
_cell.length_c   1.000
_cell.angle_alpha   90.00
_cell.angle_beta   90.00
_cell.angle_gamma   90.00
#
_symmetry.space_group_name_H-M   'P 1'
#
loop_
_entity.id
_entity.type
_entity.pdbx_description
1 polymer ?
#
loop_
_entity_poly.entity_id
_entity_poly.type
_entity_poly.pdbx_seq_one_letter_code
_entity_poly.pdbx_strand_id
1 'polypeptide(L)'
;MYIIIQLTSTSSQASSPSSSKIPRRAIISHFNPRRTSSSPNPPQPQTPLPIGNGNLAFNTDLTSLQTLHPHSILSSWSFKPDAPPPNRSLSDIAAYTGQRWPDQSGRLIQYDFGGPPDLEAYLRGSPNRANLARVGLLLLHTDTDADGKPKALDIEEAHILDAEQVLDLWTGRLSSGFTLHGHKIHITSTSSLTSDTISIRLSSPLLDRPQSLTTTLTLGLFIDFPWNEGSEKFQVPFVGYWDVPHKHSTTLTYPSTHTARIAHTQHETTFYTYINSPSPLNITRDSPLRHRYTILSSLSHSSASSPRGELALTLHWTPKSTPPNLSSPDDVERSSTNGWFKYWSDSGFVDVWTGSEDPRAEELQRRIILSRYLLRVNGAGDTPPQESGLVNNGWFGKFHMEMYFWHSAHWALWNNWEILNLSSTIYHRLLPSARALARTQQGYTTGARWLKMTDPSGRSSPGELNNLLIWQQPHPILFALYEYRAFPTSRTLKKWREVILHTADWMAEFAWFNSTSGKFDLGPPVHVVSEDTSPNRTVNPAFELAYWRYGLGEAERWVEKLGERPPEKWKVVRENLAALPVGGDGLYAIHEGIHSSFWTDPAYTSDHPALVGLHGWLPPTPGLDLPIAKLTSEKIWTHWNITNCWGWDFPMLAMSAARNGDPEKALEWLLHPLFAFDDVGMPLGGARVPTPYFPASGSLLYAIAMMAKGWDGSSRRESPGFPRKGWKVRTEGLSVAL
;
A
#
# COMPACT_ATOMS: atom_id res chain seq x y z
N MET A 1 18.72 31.19 -78.94
CA MET A 1 18.89 29.74 -78.72
C MET A 1 18.60 29.47 -77.25
N TYR A 2 17.69 28.54 -77.00
CA TYR A 2 16.86 28.34 -75.80
C TYR A 2 17.58 28.36 -74.44
N ILE A 3 17.05 29.16 -73.51
CA ILE A 3 17.28 29.03 -72.06
C ILE A 3 16.09 28.25 -71.48
N ILE A 4 16.36 27.05 -70.98
CA ILE A 4 15.40 26.18 -70.30
C ILE A 4 15.24 26.68 -68.87
N ILE A 5 14.02 27.09 -68.51
CA ILE A 5 13.62 27.42 -67.13
C ILE A 5 13.13 26.13 -66.48
N GLN A 6 13.85 25.65 -65.46
CA GLN A 6 13.39 24.57 -64.59
C GLN A 6 12.35 25.12 -63.59
N LEU A 7 11.16 24.53 -63.61
CA LEU A 7 10.12 24.69 -62.60
C LEU A 7 10.47 23.85 -61.36
N THR A 8 10.77 24.50 -60.25
CA THR A 8 10.85 23.86 -58.93
C THR A 8 9.48 23.88 -58.26
N SER A 9 8.87 22.69 -58.08
CA SER A 9 7.66 22.51 -57.29
C SER A 9 7.97 22.61 -55.80
N THR A 10 7.39 23.60 -55.11
CA THR A 10 7.41 23.70 -53.65
C THR A 10 6.39 22.73 -53.06
N SER A 11 6.85 21.63 -52.46
CA SER A 11 6.02 20.77 -51.62
C SER A 11 5.83 21.43 -50.24
N SER A 12 4.61 21.82 -49.92
CA SER A 12 4.23 22.24 -48.57
C SER A 12 4.38 21.06 -47.60
N GLN A 13 5.35 21.13 -46.69
CA GLN A 13 5.39 20.24 -45.53
C GLN A 13 4.16 20.51 -44.67
N ALA A 14 3.24 19.53 -44.63
CA ALA A 14 2.21 19.49 -43.62
C ALA A 14 2.88 19.31 -42.25
N SER A 15 2.76 20.32 -41.40
CA SER A 15 3.13 20.24 -39.99
C SER A 15 2.31 19.13 -39.33
N SER A 16 2.97 18.08 -38.85
CA SER A 16 2.39 17.11 -37.93
C SER A 16 1.79 17.84 -36.73
N PRO A 17 0.52 17.61 -36.36
CA PRO A 17 -0.04 18.26 -35.18
C PRO A 17 0.77 17.81 -33.96
N SER A 18 1.39 18.75 -33.26
CA SER A 18 1.93 18.51 -31.92
C SER A 18 0.83 17.87 -31.10
N SER A 19 1.00 16.63 -30.62
CA SER A 19 -0.02 16.00 -29.78
C SER A 19 -0.24 16.90 -28.56
N SER A 20 -1.44 17.49 -28.45
CA SER A 20 -1.80 18.32 -27.31
C SER A 20 -1.58 17.53 -26.03
N LYS A 21 -0.95 18.16 -25.02
CA LYS A 21 -0.74 17.57 -23.69
C LYS A 21 -2.09 17.04 -23.14
N ILE A 22 -2.06 15.90 -22.46
CA ILE A 22 -3.26 15.30 -21.86
C ILE A 22 -3.88 16.30 -20.88
N PRO A 23 -5.19 16.59 -20.95
CA PRO A 23 -5.87 17.52 -20.04
C PRO A 23 -6.09 16.87 -18.67
N ARG A 24 -5.00 16.62 -17.93
CA ARG A 24 -4.98 15.81 -16.70
C ARG A 24 -6.00 16.27 -15.66
N ARG A 25 -6.09 17.58 -15.41
CA ARG A 25 -7.04 18.14 -14.43
C ARG A 25 -8.49 17.80 -14.77
N ALA A 26 -8.90 17.97 -16.03
CA ALA A 26 -10.27 17.67 -16.45
C ALA A 26 -10.60 16.17 -16.29
N ILE A 27 -9.67 15.30 -16.69
CA ILE A 27 -9.83 13.85 -16.54
C ILE A 27 -9.89 13.45 -15.07
N ILE A 28 -8.96 13.93 -14.24
CA ILE A 28 -8.93 13.60 -12.81
C ILE A 28 -10.20 14.09 -12.11
N SER A 29 -10.61 15.34 -12.35
CA SER A 29 -11.79 15.92 -11.70
C SER A 29 -13.10 15.25 -12.11
N HIS A 30 -13.17 14.60 -13.28
CA HIS A 30 -14.31 13.77 -13.68
C HIS A 30 -14.53 12.60 -12.71
N PHE A 31 -13.45 12.04 -12.18
CA PHE A 31 -13.48 10.89 -11.26
C PHE A 31 -13.41 11.28 -9.79
N ASN A 32 -13.65 12.55 -9.42
CA ASN A 32 -13.72 12.97 -8.02
C ASN A 32 -14.80 12.16 -7.28
N PRO A 33 -14.45 11.40 -6.23
CA PRO A 33 -15.44 10.64 -5.46
C PRO A 33 -16.50 11.54 -4.83
N ARG A 34 -17.76 11.09 -4.89
CA ARG A 34 -18.90 11.78 -4.30
C ARG A 34 -19.79 10.81 -3.54
N ARG A 35 -20.24 11.19 -2.34
CA ARG A 35 -21.17 10.42 -1.51
C ARG A 35 -22.31 11.28 -1.00
N THR A 36 -23.50 10.69 -0.97
CA THR A 36 -24.70 11.28 -0.34
C THR A 36 -25.24 10.43 0.81
N SER A 37 -24.62 9.27 1.05
CA SER A 37 -24.89 8.36 2.18
C SER A 37 -23.59 7.66 2.58
N SER A 38 -23.56 7.10 3.80
CA SER A 38 -22.39 6.39 4.33
C SER A 38 -22.13 5.06 3.63
N SER A 39 -23.18 4.40 3.14
CA SER A 39 -23.10 3.13 2.40
C SER A 39 -23.89 3.25 1.08
N PRO A 40 -23.26 3.75 0.01
CA PRO A 40 -23.96 3.98 -1.25
C PRO A 40 -24.28 2.68 -2.02
N ASN A 41 -23.59 1.56 -1.74
CA ASN A 41 -23.73 0.30 -2.48
C ASN A 41 -23.87 -0.94 -1.57
N PRO A 42 -24.96 -1.11 -0.81
CA PRO A 42 -25.22 -2.35 -0.06
C PRO A 42 -25.25 -3.56 -1.01
N PRO A 43 -24.71 -4.74 -0.62
CA PRO A 43 -24.17 -5.10 0.69
C PRO A 43 -22.65 -4.86 0.83
N GLN A 44 -22.02 -4.03 -0.02
CA GLN A 44 -20.57 -3.82 0.05
C GLN A 44 -20.15 -3.23 1.41
N PRO A 45 -18.94 -3.57 1.91
CA PRO A 45 -18.44 -3.01 3.16
C PRO A 45 -18.34 -1.49 3.06
N GLN A 46 -18.76 -0.80 4.11
CA GLN A 46 -18.55 0.62 4.21
C GLN A 46 -17.05 0.94 4.36
N THR A 47 -16.47 1.57 3.36
CA THR A 47 -15.08 2.04 3.36
C THR A 47 -15.01 3.54 3.65
N PRO A 48 -13.90 4.05 4.22
CA PRO A 48 -13.74 5.48 4.44
C PRO A 48 -13.34 6.23 3.16
N LEU A 49 -13.56 7.54 3.13
CA LEU A 49 -12.84 8.45 2.22
C LEU A 49 -11.59 8.97 2.93
N PRO A 50 -10.38 8.63 2.46
CA PRO A 50 -9.15 9.04 3.12
C PRO A 50 -8.55 10.31 2.50
N ILE A 51 -7.97 11.15 3.36
CA ILE A 51 -6.98 12.17 2.99
C ILE A 51 -5.67 11.86 3.70
N GLY A 52 -4.54 12.20 3.10
CA GLY A 52 -3.24 11.90 3.70
C GLY A 52 -2.07 12.18 2.76
N ASN A 53 -0.89 11.77 3.20
CA ASN A 53 0.38 12.09 2.54
C ASN A 53 1.31 10.87 2.32
N GLY A 54 0.85 9.67 2.66
CA GLY A 54 1.64 8.43 2.61
C GLY A 54 2.26 8.04 3.95
N ASN A 55 2.55 9.02 4.82
CA ASN A 55 3.01 8.80 6.19
C ASN A 55 1.87 8.90 7.21
N LEU A 56 0.79 9.64 6.92
CA LEU A 56 -0.41 9.76 7.72
C LEU A 56 -1.63 9.63 6.82
N ALA A 57 -2.66 8.90 7.26
CA ALA A 57 -3.99 8.93 6.65
C ALA A 57 -5.07 9.22 7.71
N PHE A 58 -5.96 10.14 7.36
CA PHE A 58 -7.17 10.47 8.09
C PHE A 58 -8.36 9.89 7.33
N ASN A 59 -8.89 8.77 7.84
CA ASN A 59 -10.00 8.05 7.23
C ASN A 59 -11.33 8.60 7.77
N THR A 60 -12.22 9.03 6.87
CA THR A 60 -13.45 9.77 7.24
C THR A 60 -14.73 9.06 6.80
N ASP A 61 -15.82 9.37 7.50
CA ASP A 61 -17.19 9.09 7.08
C ASP A 61 -17.81 10.29 6.33
N LEU A 62 -19.12 10.22 6.06
CA LEU A 62 -19.89 11.21 5.30
C LEU A 62 -19.74 12.65 5.79
N THR A 63 -19.33 12.86 7.05
CA THR A 63 -19.12 14.20 7.63
C THR A 63 -17.78 14.83 7.29
N SER A 64 -16.90 14.13 6.54
CA SER A 64 -15.49 14.50 6.34
C SER A 64 -14.68 14.54 7.65
N LEU A 65 -15.19 13.87 8.68
CA LEU A 65 -14.58 13.57 9.98
C LEU A 65 -14.89 12.10 10.32
N GLN A 66 -14.85 11.73 11.60
CA GLN A 66 -15.14 10.38 12.11
C GLN A 66 -16.33 10.43 13.09
N THR A 67 -17.37 11.17 12.71
CA THR A 67 -18.56 11.43 13.53
C THR A 67 -19.45 10.19 13.67
N LEU A 68 -19.77 9.55 12.55
CA LEU A 68 -20.66 8.38 12.48
C LEU A 68 -19.92 7.08 12.77
N HIS A 69 -18.67 6.97 12.29
CA HIS A 69 -17.91 5.73 12.39
C HIS A 69 -16.50 5.98 12.96
N PRO A 70 -15.98 5.07 13.83
CA PRO A 70 -14.65 5.18 14.38
C PRO A 70 -13.60 4.66 13.40
N HIS A 71 -13.58 5.22 12.18
CA HIS A 71 -12.49 4.99 11.24
C HIS A 71 -11.15 5.42 11.86
N SER A 72 -10.05 4.91 11.32
CA SER A 72 -8.74 5.04 11.94
C SER A 72 -7.99 6.30 11.49
N ILE A 73 -7.08 6.76 12.34
CA ILE A 73 -5.99 7.68 11.98
C ILE A 73 -4.69 6.90 12.14
N LEU A 74 -4.13 6.42 11.04
CA LEU A 74 -2.91 5.61 11.05
C LEU A 74 -1.73 6.39 10.46
N SER A 75 -0.53 6.10 10.97
CA SER A 75 0.71 6.59 10.38
C SER A 75 1.69 5.47 10.05
N SER A 76 2.70 5.77 9.24
CA SER A 76 3.80 4.85 8.87
C SER A 76 4.75 4.56 10.04
N TRP A 77 4.74 5.39 11.07
CA TRP A 77 5.68 5.35 12.19
C TRP A 77 5.05 4.96 13.53
N SER A 78 3.72 4.94 13.66
CA SER A 78 3.03 4.66 14.94
C SER A 78 3.01 3.16 15.25
N PHE A 79 4.13 2.63 15.72
CA PHE A 79 4.21 1.26 16.25
C PHE A 79 4.21 1.26 17.77
N LYS A 80 3.48 0.32 18.37
CA LYS A 80 3.36 0.13 19.81
C LYS A 80 3.74 -1.32 20.16
N PRO A 81 4.72 -1.55 21.06
CA PRO A 81 4.95 -2.86 21.65
C PRO A 81 3.87 -3.18 22.69
N ASP A 82 3.49 -4.45 22.76
CA ASP A 82 2.60 -4.97 23.80
C ASP A 82 3.40 -5.46 25.01
N ALA A 83 2.74 -5.50 26.18
CA ALA A 83 3.31 -6.12 27.36
C ALA A 83 3.54 -7.62 27.13
N PRO A 84 4.62 -8.21 27.68
CA PRO A 84 4.84 -9.65 27.62
C PRO A 84 3.63 -10.47 28.10
N PRO A 85 3.41 -11.69 27.56
CA PRO A 85 2.36 -12.58 28.04
C PRO A 85 2.49 -12.86 29.55
N PRO A 86 1.39 -13.16 30.25
CA PRO A 86 1.44 -13.58 31.65
C PRO A 86 2.44 -14.73 31.84
N ASN A 87 3.24 -14.66 32.90
CA ASN A 87 4.29 -15.65 33.24
C ASN A 87 5.45 -15.75 32.23
N ARG A 88 5.63 -14.78 31.33
CA ARG A 88 6.81 -14.68 30.45
C ARG A 88 7.67 -13.48 30.83
N SER A 89 8.97 -13.72 30.90
CA SER A 89 10.00 -12.70 31.04
C SER A 89 10.50 -12.22 29.67
N LEU A 90 11.20 -11.08 29.65
CA LEU A 90 11.94 -10.64 28.46
C LEU A 90 13.01 -11.66 28.03
N SER A 91 13.54 -12.44 28.98
CA SER A 91 14.47 -13.53 28.67
C SER A 91 13.80 -14.67 27.92
N ASP A 92 12.55 -15.02 28.25
CA ASP A 92 11.79 -16.05 27.53
C ASP A 92 11.51 -15.61 26.09
N ILE A 93 11.19 -14.33 25.90
CA ILE A 93 10.98 -13.73 24.58
C ILE A 93 12.29 -13.76 23.77
N ALA A 94 13.41 -13.37 24.37
CA ALA A 94 14.72 -13.37 23.71
C ALA A 94 15.25 -14.79 23.42
N ALA A 95 14.83 -15.80 24.20
CA ALA A 95 15.21 -17.20 24.02
C ALA A 95 14.33 -17.95 23.02
N TYR A 96 13.28 -17.32 22.47
CA TYR A 96 12.43 -17.95 21.47
C TYR A 96 13.23 -18.26 20.20
N THR A 97 13.24 -19.53 19.82
CA THR A 97 13.99 -20.05 18.67
C THR A 97 13.15 -20.95 17.75
N GLY A 98 11.87 -21.12 18.08
CA GLY A 98 10.94 -21.99 17.33
C GLY A 98 11.42 -23.45 17.24
N GLN A 99 11.39 -24.01 16.04
CA GLN A 99 11.74 -25.41 15.75
C GLN A 99 12.92 -25.54 14.78
N ARG A 100 13.50 -26.74 14.72
CA ARG A 100 14.55 -27.08 13.77
C ARG A 100 14.03 -28.08 12.74
N TRP A 101 14.14 -27.75 11.47
CA TRP A 101 13.74 -28.61 10.36
C TRP A 101 14.96 -28.92 9.46
N PRO A 102 15.08 -30.14 8.92
CA PRO A 102 16.18 -30.48 8.03
C PRO A 102 16.02 -29.78 6.68
N ASP A 103 17.10 -29.22 6.14
CA ASP A 103 17.20 -28.85 4.73
C ASP A 103 17.42 -30.08 3.84
N GLN A 104 17.57 -29.88 2.53
CA GLN A 104 17.76 -30.96 1.55
C GLN A 104 19.03 -31.79 1.79
N SER A 105 20.01 -31.25 2.51
CA SER A 105 21.24 -31.96 2.91
C SER A 105 21.10 -32.72 4.23
N GLY A 106 19.97 -32.58 4.92
CA GLY A 106 19.75 -33.10 6.27
C GLY A 106 20.26 -32.17 7.38
N ARG A 107 20.77 -30.98 7.06
CA ARG A 107 21.23 -30.01 8.05
C ARG A 107 20.03 -29.36 8.74
N LEU A 108 20.01 -29.40 10.07
CA LEU A 108 18.94 -28.83 10.87
C LEU A 108 19.02 -27.30 10.96
N ILE A 109 18.09 -26.63 10.30
CA ILE A 109 17.93 -25.17 10.27
C ILE A 109 16.88 -24.73 11.28
N GLN A 110 17.15 -23.64 11.99
CA GLN A 110 16.22 -23.05 12.94
C GLN A 110 15.21 -22.14 12.22
N TYR A 111 13.94 -22.28 12.58
CA TYR A 111 12.84 -21.48 12.08
C TYR A 111 11.94 -21.01 13.22
N ASP A 112 11.51 -19.74 13.16
CA ASP A 112 10.69 -19.13 14.19
C ASP A 112 9.21 -19.52 14.03
N PHE A 113 8.90 -20.80 14.19
CA PHE A 113 7.55 -21.32 14.30
C PHE A 113 7.52 -22.63 15.10
N GLY A 114 6.35 -23.00 15.60
CA GLY A 114 6.15 -24.27 16.31
C GLY A 114 6.74 -24.26 17.73
N GLY A 115 7.05 -23.09 18.27
CA GLY A 115 7.42 -22.88 19.67
C GLY A 115 6.19 -22.75 20.58
N PRO A 116 6.36 -22.29 21.84
CA PRO A 116 5.23 -22.04 22.73
C PRO A 116 4.20 -21.07 22.11
N PRO A 117 2.91 -21.45 22.02
CA PRO A 117 1.91 -20.68 21.27
C PRO A 117 1.74 -19.23 21.75
N ASP A 118 1.88 -18.99 23.05
CA ASP A 118 1.74 -17.68 23.67
C ASP A 118 2.88 -16.73 23.28
N LEU A 119 4.13 -17.21 23.29
CA LEU A 119 5.29 -16.45 22.83
C LEU A 119 5.24 -16.22 21.32
N GLU A 120 4.83 -17.22 20.55
CA GLU A 120 4.71 -17.09 19.10
C GLU A 120 3.65 -16.06 18.73
N ALA A 121 2.47 -16.10 19.35
CA ALA A 121 1.41 -15.12 19.15
C ALA A 121 1.88 -13.70 19.51
N TYR A 122 2.53 -13.54 20.68
CA TYR A 122 3.09 -12.27 21.12
C TYR A 122 4.13 -11.71 20.13
N LEU A 123 5.12 -12.51 19.76
CA LEU A 123 6.17 -12.12 18.81
C LEU A 123 5.61 -11.87 17.41
N ARG A 124 4.49 -12.49 17.03
CA ARG A 124 3.83 -12.21 15.75
C ARG A 124 3.09 -10.88 15.79
N GLY A 125 2.38 -10.58 16.88
CA GLY A 125 1.55 -9.37 17.02
C GLY A 125 2.27 -8.10 17.48
N SER A 126 3.30 -8.21 18.31
CA SER A 126 4.05 -7.08 18.87
C SER A 126 5.31 -6.78 18.03
N PRO A 127 5.71 -5.52 17.80
CA PRO A 127 4.87 -4.35 17.92
C PRO A 127 3.76 -4.36 16.84
N ASN A 128 2.64 -3.71 17.14
CA ASN A 128 1.51 -3.51 16.22
C ASN A 128 1.36 -2.03 15.88
N ARG A 129 0.70 -1.72 14.76
CA ARG A 129 0.42 -0.33 14.37
C ARG A 129 -0.72 0.25 15.20
N ALA A 130 -0.54 1.47 15.71
CA ALA A 130 -1.49 2.13 16.58
C ALA A 130 -2.37 3.14 15.83
N ASN A 131 -3.68 3.08 16.08
CA ASN A 131 -4.64 4.14 15.80
C ASN A 131 -4.41 5.31 16.75
N LEU A 132 -4.19 6.49 16.18
CA LEU A 132 -3.70 7.68 16.88
C LEU A 132 -4.81 8.44 17.61
N ALA A 133 -6.01 8.50 17.05
CA ALA A 133 -7.16 9.15 17.66
C ALA A 133 -8.44 8.86 16.84
N ARG A 134 -9.57 9.40 17.31
CA ARG A 134 -10.79 9.62 16.54
C ARG A 134 -11.19 11.08 16.67
N VAL A 135 -11.57 11.73 15.57
CA VAL A 135 -11.99 13.14 15.55
C VAL A 135 -13.34 13.28 14.86
N GLY A 136 -14.35 13.78 15.56
CA GLY A 136 -15.71 13.91 15.01
C GLY A 136 -16.46 15.13 15.53
N LEU A 137 -17.67 15.34 15.02
CA LEU A 137 -18.55 16.40 15.51
C LEU A 137 -19.09 16.09 16.90
N LEU A 138 -19.25 17.14 17.68
CA LEU A 138 -19.94 17.14 18.95
C LEU A 138 -21.12 18.11 18.85
N LEU A 139 -22.31 17.65 19.23
CA LEU A 139 -23.47 18.50 19.39
C LEU A 139 -23.88 18.48 20.87
N LEU A 140 -23.93 19.66 21.48
CA LEU A 140 -24.34 19.86 22.87
C LEU A 140 -25.70 20.54 22.91
N HIS A 141 -26.55 20.11 23.83
CA HIS A 141 -27.79 20.78 24.20
C HIS A 141 -27.58 21.66 25.44
N THR A 142 -28.36 22.72 25.60
CA THR A 142 -28.32 23.61 26.78
C THR A 142 -28.81 22.95 28.06
N ASP A 143 -29.61 21.89 27.94
CA ASP A 143 -29.97 21.04 29.08
C ASP A 143 -28.71 20.40 29.66
N THR A 144 -28.70 20.20 30.98
CA THR A 144 -27.55 19.59 31.65
C THR A 144 -27.76 18.10 31.90
N ASP A 145 -26.67 17.34 31.89
CA ASP A 145 -26.61 15.98 32.40
C ASP A 145 -26.66 15.95 33.94
N ALA A 146 -26.57 14.74 34.51
CA ALA A 146 -26.58 14.51 35.95
C ALA A 146 -25.40 15.18 36.70
N ASP A 147 -24.32 15.49 36.00
CA ASP A 147 -23.12 16.15 36.53
C ASP A 147 -23.16 17.68 36.33
N GLY A 148 -24.28 18.22 35.81
CA GLY A 148 -24.46 19.65 35.56
C GLY A 148 -23.75 20.17 34.31
N LYS A 149 -23.27 19.29 33.41
CA LYS A 149 -22.62 19.68 32.15
C LYS A 149 -23.62 19.69 31.00
N PRO A 150 -23.41 20.51 29.95
CA PRO A 150 -24.25 20.47 28.74
C PRO A 150 -24.37 19.05 28.19
N LYS A 151 -25.60 18.60 27.94
CA LYS A 151 -25.90 17.25 27.48
C LYS A 151 -25.41 17.06 26.05
N ALA A 152 -24.52 16.10 25.82
CA ALA A 152 -24.16 15.69 24.46
C ALA A 152 -25.32 14.93 23.79
N LEU A 153 -25.58 15.23 22.52
CA LEU A 153 -26.55 14.53 21.69
C LEU A 153 -25.81 13.57 20.75
N ASP A 154 -26.35 12.37 20.57
CA ASP A 154 -25.81 11.39 19.62
C ASP A 154 -26.12 11.83 18.19
N ILE A 155 -25.10 11.79 17.33
CA ILE A 155 -25.21 12.08 15.90
C ILE A 155 -25.19 10.75 15.17
N GLU A 156 -26.35 10.32 14.71
CA GLU A 156 -26.54 9.12 13.89
C GLU A 156 -26.76 9.54 12.43
N GLU A 157 -26.60 8.59 11.49
CA GLU A 157 -26.79 8.88 10.07
C GLU A 157 -28.20 9.38 9.76
N ALA A 158 -29.22 8.90 10.47
CA ALA A 158 -30.61 9.36 10.33
C ALA A 158 -30.82 10.84 10.70
N HIS A 159 -29.88 11.45 11.44
CA HIS A 159 -29.92 12.88 11.79
C HIS A 159 -29.28 13.76 10.72
N ILE A 160 -28.56 13.18 9.76
CA ILE A 160 -27.86 13.89 8.69
C ILE A 160 -28.74 13.91 7.45
N LEU A 161 -29.21 15.10 7.09
CA LEU A 161 -30.08 15.32 5.93
C LEU A 161 -29.33 16.08 4.83
N ASP A 162 -29.75 15.90 3.58
CA ASP A 162 -29.21 16.62 2.41
C ASP A 162 -27.69 16.56 2.30
N ALA A 163 -27.09 15.40 2.62
CA ALA A 163 -25.65 15.24 2.63
C ALA A 163 -25.05 15.20 1.22
N GLU A 164 -23.96 15.94 1.04
CA GLU A 164 -23.04 15.79 -0.08
C GLU A 164 -21.61 15.85 0.45
N GLN A 165 -20.84 14.80 0.19
CA GLN A 165 -19.41 14.72 0.42
C GLN A 165 -18.66 14.61 -0.91
N VAL A 166 -17.61 15.39 -1.10
CA VAL A 166 -16.82 15.44 -2.33
C VAL A 166 -15.33 15.45 -1.99
N LEU A 167 -14.58 14.54 -2.60
CA LEU A 167 -13.13 14.56 -2.60
C LEU A 167 -12.61 15.16 -3.91
N ASP A 168 -11.98 16.34 -3.84
CA ASP A 168 -11.26 16.90 -4.97
C ASP A 168 -9.86 16.27 -5.07
N LEU A 169 -9.71 15.31 -5.97
CA LEU A 169 -8.47 14.58 -6.19
C LEU A 169 -7.33 15.50 -6.68
N TRP A 170 -7.65 16.61 -7.32
CA TRP A 170 -6.64 17.53 -7.86
C TRP A 170 -5.97 18.36 -6.77
N THR A 171 -6.68 18.65 -5.69
CA THR A 171 -6.18 19.49 -4.57
C THR A 171 -6.00 18.72 -3.27
N GLY A 172 -6.56 17.51 -3.14
CA GLY A 172 -6.59 16.74 -1.90
C GLY A 172 -7.59 17.26 -0.87
N ARG A 173 -8.58 18.05 -1.31
CA ARG A 173 -9.56 18.67 -0.42
C ARG A 173 -10.79 17.78 -0.32
N LEU A 174 -11.15 17.42 0.91
CA LEU A 174 -12.38 16.69 1.21
C LEU A 174 -13.38 17.64 1.86
N SER A 175 -14.59 17.72 1.32
CA SER A 175 -15.62 18.64 1.81
C SER A 175 -16.96 17.93 1.96
N SER A 176 -17.66 18.22 3.07
CA SER A 176 -19.04 17.78 3.30
C SER A 176 -19.95 18.98 3.57
N GLY A 177 -21.16 18.95 3.00
CA GLY A 177 -22.27 19.83 3.37
C GLY A 177 -23.49 18.99 3.73
N PHE A 178 -24.17 19.32 4.83
CA PHE A 178 -25.39 18.64 5.26
C PHE A 178 -26.19 19.50 6.25
N THR A 179 -27.41 19.07 6.53
CA THR A 179 -28.29 19.65 7.55
C THR A 179 -28.34 18.72 8.76
N LEU A 180 -28.13 19.28 9.96
CA LEU A 180 -28.24 18.59 11.25
C LEU A 180 -29.16 19.40 12.17
N HIS A 181 -30.25 18.79 12.64
CA HIS A 181 -31.28 19.47 13.44
C HIS A 181 -31.77 20.81 12.85
N GLY A 182 -31.93 20.88 11.52
CA GLY A 182 -32.39 22.09 10.81
C GLY A 182 -31.31 23.15 10.56
N HIS A 183 -30.07 22.92 11.00
CA HIS A 183 -28.94 23.83 10.79
C HIS A 183 -27.97 23.29 9.75
N LYS A 184 -27.52 24.16 8.85
CA LYS A 184 -26.50 23.81 7.86
C LYS A 184 -25.13 23.67 8.53
N ILE A 185 -24.41 22.63 8.13
CA ILE A 185 -23.03 22.35 8.51
C ILE A 185 -22.22 22.20 7.23
N HIS A 186 -21.07 22.87 7.19
CA HIS A 186 -20.08 22.67 6.14
C HIS A 186 -18.73 22.35 6.78
N ILE A 187 -18.10 21.28 6.32
CA ILE A 187 -16.79 20.84 6.79
C ILE A 187 -15.86 20.74 5.59
N THR A 188 -14.61 21.17 5.79
CA THR A 188 -13.51 20.87 4.90
C THR A 188 -12.36 20.30 5.72
N SER A 189 -11.86 19.16 5.26
CA SER A 189 -10.68 18.49 5.80
C SER A 189 -9.61 18.40 4.71
N THR A 190 -8.37 18.79 5.03
CA THR A 190 -7.21 18.73 4.11
C THR A 190 -5.99 18.18 4.82
N SER A 191 -5.15 17.43 4.11
CA SER A 191 -3.89 16.91 4.65
C SER A 191 -2.69 17.64 4.06
N SER A 192 -1.70 17.95 4.88
CA SER A 192 -0.41 18.48 4.44
C SER A 192 0.39 17.38 3.75
N LEU A 193 0.96 17.69 2.58
CA LEU A 193 1.79 16.76 1.82
C LEU A 193 3.27 16.76 2.28
N THR A 194 3.60 17.57 3.28
CA THR A 194 4.97 17.76 3.80
C THR A 194 5.09 17.55 5.31
N SER A 195 3.99 17.34 6.00
CA SER A 195 3.93 17.10 7.46
C SER A 195 2.73 16.25 7.81
N ASP A 196 2.81 15.53 8.94
CA ASP A 196 1.72 14.68 9.46
C ASP A 196 0.65 15.55 10.15
N THR A 197 0.06 16.45 9.37
CA THR A 197 -0.89 17.46 9.82
C THR A 197 -2.15 17.43 8.96
N ILE A 198 -3.31 17.47 9.61
CA ILE A 198 -4.61 17.66 8.99
C ILE A 198 -5.14 19.04 9.39
N SER A 199 -5.76 19.77 8.47
CA SER A 199 -6.55 20.95 8.76
C SER A 199 -8.03 20.60 8.69
N ILE A 200 -8.79 21.15 9.65
CA ILE A 200 -10.25 21.07 9.71
C ILE A 200 -10.78 22.49 9.72
N ARG A 201 -11.71 22.78 8.80
CA ARG A 201 -12.53 23.99 8.80
C ARG A 201 -13.98 23.58 8.91
N LEU A 202 -14.66 24.11 9.91
CA LEU A 202 -16.07 23.87 10.20
C LEU A 202 -16.80 25.21 10.14
N SER A 203 -17.90 25.27 9.41
CA SER A 203 -18.79 26.42 9.36
C SER A 203 -20.22 26.01 9.69
N SER A 204 -20.83 26.72 10.63
CA SER A 204 -22.23 26.54 11.01
C SER A 204 -22.70 27.70 11.88
N PRO A 205 -23.99 28.10 11.82
CA PRO A 205 -24.57 29.02 12.79
C PRO A 205 -24.47 28.53 14.24
N LEU A 206 -24.35 27.21 14.45
CA LEU A 206 -24.26 26.59 15.78
C LEU A 206 -22.88 26.76 16.46
N LEU A 207 -21.90 27.35 15.77
CA LEU A 207 -20.59 27.68 16.34
C LEU A 207 -20.58 29.03 17.06
N ASP A 208 -21.51 29.92 16.74
CA ASP A 208 -21.63 31.20 17.41
C ASP A 208 -22.23 31.04 18.81
N ARG A 209 -22.04 32.05 19.67
CA ARG A 209 -22.80 32.13 20.93
C ARG A 209 -24.29 31.95 20.64
N PRO A 210 -25.05 31.25 21.50
CA PRO A 210 -26.51 31.36 21.51
C PRO A 210 -26.87 32.84 21.70
N GLN A 211 -27.20 33.53 20.61
CA GLN A 211 -27.57 34.95 20.63
C GLN A 211 -29.06 35.15 20.97
N SER A 212 -29.82 34.05 20.97
CA SER A 212 -31.25 34.01 21.28
C SER A 212 -31.54 32.98 22.36
N LEU A 213 -32.54 33.27 23.20
CA LEU A 213 -33.15 32.33 24.16
C LEU A 213 -33.71 31.05 23.48
N THR A 214 -33.76 30.99 22.15
CA THR A 214 -34.31 29.87 21.37
C THR A 214 -33.26 28.90 20.80
N THR A 215 -31.96 29.24 20.81
CA THR A 215 -30.92 28.32 20.31
C THR A 215 -30.41 27.47 21.46
N THR A 216 -30.86 26.22 21.53
CA THR A 216 -30.50 25.27 22.60
C THR A 216 -29.33 24.38 22.22
N LEU A 217 -28.72 24.57 21.04
CA LEU A 217 -27.68 23.70 20.51
C LEU A 217 -26.35 24.45 20.36
N THR A 218 -25.24 23.78 20.67
CA THR A 218 -23.87 24.25 20.44
C THR A 218 -23.09 23.18 19.69
N LEU A 219 -22.44 23.57 18.59
CA LEU A 219 -21.60 22.67 17.80
C LEU A 219 -20.13 22.79 18.23
N GLY A 220 -19.44 21.66 18.21
CA GLY A 220 -18.01 21.58 18.46
C GLY A 220 -17.40 20.34 17.81
N LEU A 221 -16.19 20.03 18.24
CA LEU A 221 -15.49 18.81 17.86
C LEU A 221 -15.18 17.99 19.12
N PHE A 222 -14.99 16.68 18.94
CA PHE A 222 -14.34 15.85 19.94
C PHE A 222 -13.07 15.24 19.36
N ILE A 223 -12.11 14.93 20.25
CA ILE A 223 -11.01 14.01 19.97
C ILE A 223 -10.98 12.93 21.04
N ASP A 224 -10.93 11.66 20.63
CA ASP A 224 -10.90 10.50 21.52
C ASP A 224 -9.70 9.61 21.18
N PHE A 225 -9.16 8.87 22.16
CA PHE A 225 -7.95 8.06 22.00
C PHE A 225 -8.19 6.59 22.35
N PRO A 226 -7.92 5.63 21.44
CA PRO A 226 -8.16 4.21 21.69
C PRO A 226 -6.97 3.50 22.33
N TRP A 227 -7.20 2.33 22.93
CA TRP A 227 -6.15 1.38 23.27
C TRP A 227 -5.84 0.52 22.06
N ASN A 228 -4.57 0.25 21.79
CA ASN A 228 -4.10 -0.57 20.67
C ASN A 228 -3.32 -1.78 21.21
N GLU A 229 -3.61 -2.95 20.67
CA GLU A 229 -2.90 -4.20 20.97
C GLU A 229 -2.95 -5.14 19.77
N GLY A 230 -1.94 -6.00 19.63
CA GLY A 230 -1.73 -6.93 18.52
C GLY A 230 -2.27 -8.33 18.80
N SER A 231 -3.36 -8.44 19.55
CA SER A 231 -4.04 -9.72 19.84
C SER A 231 -4.73 -10.29 18.60
N GLU A 232 -5.26 -9.41 17.75
CA GLU A 232 -5.97 -9.77 16.53
C GLU A 232 -5.11 -9.62 15.28
N LYS A 233 -5.13 -10.62 14.41
CA LYS A 233 -4.46 -10.59 13.11
C LYS A 233 -5.01 -9.48 12.22
N PHE A 234 -6.33 -9.29 12.24
CA PHE A 234 -7.05 -8.28 11.47
C PHE A 234 -7.93 -7.45 12.41
N GLN A 235 -7.78 -6.13 12.39
CA GLN A 235 -8.71 -5.21 13.06
C GLN A 235 -9.43 -4.40 11.99
N VAL A 236 -10.61 -4.90 11.61
CA VAL A 236 -11.41 -4.39 10.48
C VAL A 236 -12.89 -4.31 10.88
N PRO A 237 -13.66 -3.33 10.37
CA PRO A 237 -13.19 -2.15 9.63
C PRO A 237 -12.54 -1.09 10.53
N PHE A 238 -12.55 -1.26 11.85
CA PHE A 238 -12.07 -0.30 12.84
C PHE A 238 -10.86 -0.81 13.61
N VAL A 239 -10.01 0.11 14.08
CA VAL A 239 -8.76 -0.18 14.77
C VAL A 239 -8.78 0.42 16.17
N GLY A 240 -8.44 -0.40 17.16
CA GLY A 240 -8.35 -0.02 18.57
C GLY A 240 -9.62 -0.24 19.38
N TYR A 241 -9.45 -0.29 20.70
CA TYR A 241 -10.47 -0.56 21.70
C TYR A 241 -10.77 0.72 22.50
N TRP A 242 -12.05 1.02 22.69
CA TRP A 242 -12.53 2.29 23.27
C TRP A 242 -13.08 2.15 24.69
N ASP A 243 -13.32 0.92 25.13
CA ASP A 243 -13.99 0.52 26.37
C ASP A 243 -13.02 0.03 27.47
N VAL A 244 -11.71 0.21 27.27
CA VAL A 244 -10.64 -0.20 28.19
C VAL A 244 -9.74 0.95 28.66
N PRO A 245 -10.31 2.06 29.19
CA PRO A 245 -9.56 3.28 29.50
C PRO A 245 -8.47 3.11 30.56
N HIS A 246 -8.55 2.07 31.40
CA HIS A 246 -7.53 1.81 32.42
C HIS A 246 -6.20 1.27 31.84
N LYS A 247 -6.16 0.87 30.56
CA LYS A 247 -4.94 0.33 29.91
C LYS A 247 -3.99 1.42 29.37
N HIS A 248 -4.44 2.66 29.24
CA HIS A 248 -3.65 3.78 28.71
C HIS A 248 -3.90 5.09 29.45
N SER A 249 -3.16 6.14 29.09
CA SER A 249 -3.35 7.46 29.68
C SER A 249 -3.27 8.57 28.64
N THR A 250 -4.00 9.66 28.89
CA THR A 250 -3.91 10.89 28.11
C THR A 250 -3.73 12.10 29.01
N THR A 251 -2.83 13.01 28.63
CA THR A 251 -2.54 14.23 29.39
C THR A 251 -2.59 15.46 28.50
N LEU A 252 -3.47 16.40 28.83
CA LEU A 252 -3.63 17.67 28.12
C LEU A 252 -2.71 18.74 28.73
N THR A 253 -2.02 19.49 27.89
CA THR A 253 -1.17 20.62 28.24
C THR A 253 -1.37 21.75 27.23
N TYR A 254 -1.05 23.00 27.61
CA TYR A 254 -1.16 24.16 26.75
C TYR A 254 0.21 24.81 26.55
N PRO A 255 0.97 24.40 25.51
CA PRO A 255 2.24 25.05 25.17
C PRO A 255 2.12 26.56 24.89
N SER A 256 0.96 27.01 24.40
CA SER A 256 0.65 28.43 24.18
C SER A 256 -0.87 28.68 24.27
N THR A 257 -1.31 29.93 24.11
CA THR A 257 -2.75 30.28 24.04
C THR A 257 -3.46 29.76 22.79
N HIS A 258 -2.71 29.43 21.74
CA HIS A 258 -3.22 28.96 20.44
C HIS A 258 -2.94 27.49 20.18
N THR A 259 -2.22 26.84 21.09
CA THR A 259 -1.75 25.47 20.93
C THR A 259 -2.04 24.67 22.18
N ALA A 260 -2.77 23.57 22.00
CA ALA A 260 -2.90 22.51 22.98
C ALA A 260 -2.10 21.29 22.53
N ARG A 261 -1.69 20.46 23.49
CA ARG A 261 -0.99 19.20 23.25
C ARG A 261 -1.58 18.12 24.14
N ILE A 262 -1.98 17.02 23.55
CA ILE A 262 -2.39 15.79 24.24
C ILE A 262 -1.29 14.75 24.04
N ALA A 263 -0.70 14.28 25.14
CA ALA A 263 0.18 13.11 25.14
C ALA A 263 -0.68 11.86 25.38
N HIS A 264 -0.55 10.85 24.53
CA HIS A 264 -1.23 9.56 24.65
C HIS A 264 -0.20 8.46 24.87
N THR A 265 -0.19 7.88 26.06
CA THR A 265 0.78 6.85 26.47
C THR A 265 0.09 5.50 26.58
N GLN A 266 0.62 4.53 25.83
CA GLN A 266 0.16 3.15 25.78
C GLN A 266 1.36 2.22 26.01
N HIS A 267 1.38 1.55 27.16
CA HIS A 267 2.58 0.82 27.61
C HIS A 267 3.83 1.72 27.60
N GLU A 268 4.90 1.33 26.91
CA GLU A 268 6.15 2.10 26.81
C GLU A 268 6.15 3.16 25.68
N THR A 269 5.07 3.25 24.89
CA THR A 269 5.00 4.16 23.74
C THR A 269 4.15 5.37 24.05
N THR A 270 4.66 6.55 23.69
CA THR A 270 3.91 7.82 23.79
C THR A 270 3.86 8.51 22.44
N PHE A 271 2.67 8.93 22.04
CA PHE A 271 2.43 9.77 20.88
C PHE A 271 1.87 11.12 21.31
N TYR A 272 2.12 12.16 20.52
CA TYR A 272 1.65 13.50 20.80
C TYR A 272 0.72 13.98 19.69
N THR A 273 -0.41 14.55 20.09
CA THR A 273 -1.33 15.28 19.21
C THR A 273 -1.27 16.75 19.58
N TYR A 274 -0.88 17.59 18.63
CA TYR A 274 -0.92 19.04 18.74
C TYR A 274 -2.17 19.58 18.05
N ILE A 275 -2.90 20.41 18.76
CA ILE A 275 -4.10 21.10 18.27
C ILE A 275 -3.74 22.57 18.20
N ASN A 276 -3.65 23.12 16.99
CA ASN A 276 -3.28 24.51 16.74
C ASN A 276 -4.41 25.24 16.03
N SER A 277 -4.76 26.44 16.49
CA SER A 277 -5.88 27.22 15.96
C SER A 277 -5.55 28.71 15.96
N PRO A 278 -5.91 29.45 14.89
CA PRO A 278 -5.78 30.92 14.87
C PRO A 278 -6.55 31.58 16.01
N SER A 279 -7.69 31.01 16.41
CA SER A 279 -8.52 31.49 17.50
C SER A 279 -8.36 30.60 18.74
N PRO A 280 -8.38 31.15 19.97
CA PRO A 280 -8.28 30.34 21.18
C PRO A 280 -9.38 29.27 21.25
N LEU A 281 -9.02 28.08 21.74
CA LEU A 281 -9.94 26.95 21.92
C LEU A 281 -10.16 26.66 23.40
N ASN A 282 -11.37 26.26 23.76
CA ASN A 282 -11.65 25.66 25.06
C ASN A 282 -11.64 24.14 24.90
N ILE A 283 -10.64 23.48 25.48
CA ILE A 283 -10.48 22.02 25.42
C ILE A 283 -10.60 21.42 26.82
N THR A 284 -11.60 20.59 27.01
CA THR A 284 -11.91 19.95 28.29
C THR A 284 -11.98 18.45 28.14
N ARG A 285 -11.53 17.72 29.16
CA ARG A 285 -11.68 16.26 29.21
C ARG A 285 -13.10 15.93 29.68
N ASP A 286 -13.79 15.05 28.97
CA ASP A 286 -15.20 14.76 29.23
C ASP A 286 -15.40 14.16 30.63
N SER A 287 -14.51 13.23 31.02
CA SER A 287 -14.43 12.69 32.38
C SER A 287 -13.02 12.17 32.72
N PRO A 288 -12.69 11.97 34.01
CA PRO A 288 -11.42 11.35 34.43
C PRO A 288 -11.22 9.92 33.91
N LEU A 289 -12.32 9.22 33.61
CA LEU A 289 -12.35 7.80 33.22
C LEU A 289 -12.37 7.60 31.69
N ARG A 290 -12.52 8.66 30.90
CA ARG A 290 -12.49 8.57 29.43
C ARG A 290 -11.28 9.28 28.86
N HIS A 291 -10.85 8.91 27.66
CA HIS A 291 -9.78 9.60 26.93
C HIS A 291 -10.32 10.53 25.85
N ARG A 292 -11.58 10.95 25.99
CA ARG A 292 -12.25 11.89 25.11
C ARG A 292 -12.15 13.33 25.62
N TYR A 293 -11.89 14.24 24.68
CA TYR A 293 -11.82 15.67 24.90
C TYR A 293 -12.81 16.41 23.99
N THR A 294 -13.55 17.32 24.59
CA THR A 294 -14.42 18.28 23.93
C THR A 294 -13.61 19.50 23.50
N ILE A 295 -13.79 19.94 22.25
CA ILE A 295 -13.14 21.12 21.66
C ILE A 295 -14.24 22.11 21.23
N LEU A 296 -14.28 23.26 21.90
CA LEU A 296 -15.19 24.36 21.60
C LEU A 296 -14.41 25.61 21.23
N SER A 297 -15.00 26.47 20.40
CA SER A 297 -14.48 27.82 20.17
C SER A 297 -14.47 28.62 21.47
N SER A 298 -13.39 29.32 21.78
CA SER A 298 -13.35 30.15 22.99
C SER A 298 -14.30 31.34 22.85
N LEU A 299 -15.20 31.46 23.82
CA LEU A 299 -16.19 32.52 23.91
C LEU A 299 -15.58 33.89 24.28
N SER A 300 -14.29 33.97 24.65
CA SER A 300 -13.75 35.12 25.39
C SER A 300 -13.24 36.31 24.57
N HIS A 301 -13.11 36.23 23.24
CA HIS A 301 -12.58 37.34 22.44
C HIS A 301 -13.44 37.71 21.23
N SER A 302 -14.18 38.82 21.38
CA SER A 302 -14.75 39.63 20.30
C SER A 302 -13.66 40.42 19.57
N SER A 303 -12.62 39.76 19.07
CA SER A 303 -11.75 40.40 18.08
C SER A 303 -12.51 40.46 16.77
N ALA A 304 -12.66 41.65 16.20
CA ALA A 304 -13.38 41.92 14.94
C ALA A 304 -12.80 41.21 13.69
N SER A 305 -11.83 40.32 13.86
CA SER A 305 -11.06 39.66 12.79
C SER A 305 -11.35 38.16 12.59
N SER A 306 -12.09 37.49 13.49
CA SER A 306 -12.53 36.11 13.26
C SER A 306 -13.94 36.09 12.64
N PRO A 307 -14.13 35.46 11.47
CA PRO A 307 -15.47 35.34 10.87
C PRO A 307 -16.40 34.58 11.83
N ARG A 308 -17.58 35.13 12.06
CA ARG A 308 -18.65 34.48 12.85
C ARG A 308 -19.06 33.17 12.18
N GLY A 309 -19.41 32.18 13.00
CA GLY A 309 -19.88 30.88 12.52
C GLY A 309 -18.80 29.99 11.90
N GLU A 310 -17.51 30.25 12.18
CA GLU A 310 -16.39 29.45 11.67
C GLU A 310 -15.43 28.99 12.77
N LEU A 311 -14.94 27.76 12.64
CA LEU A 311 -13.89 27.15 13.45
C LEU A 311 -12.86 26.55 12.51
N ALA A 312 -11.60 26.96 12.63
CA ALA A 312 -10.50 26.41 11.85
C ALA A 312 -9.37 25.97 12.79
N LEU A 313 -8.89 24.74 12.64
CA LEU A 313 -7.77 24.22 13.41
C LEU A 313 -6.94 23.25 12.59
N THR A 314 -5.76 22.90 13.11
CA THR A 314 -4.92 21.83 12.62
C THR A 314 -4.64 20.81 13.71
N LEU A 315 -4.60 19.54 13.33
CA LEU A 315 -4.18 18.42 14.16
C LEU A 315 -2.87 17.88 13.61
N HIS A 316 -1.82 17.86 14.42
CA HIS A 316 -0.51 17.34 14.05
C HIS A 316 -0.12 16.19 14.97
N TRP A 317 0.27 15.05 14.39
CA TRP A 317 0.70 13.86 15.12
C TRP A 317 2.20 13.65 15.00
N THR A 318 2.84 13.28 16.11
CA THR A 318 4.29 13.05 16.14
C THR A 318 4.68 12.15 17.32
N PRO A 319 5.74 11.33 17.20
CA PRO A 319 6.34 10.64 18.33
C PRO A 319 7.21 11.57 19.20
N LYS A 320 7.42 12.82 18.81
CA LYS A 320 8.32 13.77 19.50
C LYS A 320 7.56 14.69 20.44
N SER A 321 8.08 14.85 21.66
CA SER A 321 7.46 15.66 22.73
C SER A 321 7.60 17.18 22.55
N THR A 322 8.52 17.60 21.67
CA THR A 322 8.77 19.02 21.35
C THR A 322 8.04 19.36 20.04
N PRO A 323 7.25 20.45 20.01
CA PRO A 323 6.48 20.80 18.83
C PRO A 323 7.43 21.07 17.65
N PRO A 324 7.18 20.50 16.46
CA PRO A 324 7.72 21.07 15.24
C PRO A 324 7.08 22.44 14.99
N ASN A 325 7.53 23.16 13.96
CA ASN A 325 6.80 24.32 13.46
C ASN A 325 5.39 23.87 13.05
N LEU A 326 4.38 24.24 13.85
CA LEU A 326 3.00 23.87 13.61
C LEU A 326 2.42 24.75 12.51
N SER A 327 1.92 24.11 11.46
CA SER A 327 1.31 24.78 10.32
C SER A 327 -0.03 25.41 10.71
N SER A 328 -0.36 26.55 10.10
CA SER A 328 -1.72 27.08 10.14
C SER A 328 -2.65 26.28 9.21
N PRO A 329 -3.99 26.41 9.36
CA PRO A 329 -4.94 25.87 8.38
C PRO A 329 -4.63 26.26 6.92
N ASP A 330 -4.26 27.52 6.67
CA ASP A 330 -3.92 28.02 5.33
C ASP A 330 -2.65 27.37 4.77
N ASP A 331 -1.65 27.13 5.62
CA ASP A 331 -0.40 26.48 5.22
C ASP A 331 -0.63 25.03 4.80
N VAL A 332 -1.49 24.31 5.53
CA VAL A 332 -1.86 22.93 5.24
C VAL A 332 -2.59 22.83 3.89
N GLU A 333 -3.55 23.71 3.64
CA GLU A 333 -4.31 23.75 2.38
C GLU A 333 -3.40 24.07 1.18
N ARG A 334 -2.47 25.01 1.35
CA ARG A 334 -1.45 25.34 0.35
C ARG A 334 -0.50 24.17 0.09
N SER A 335 -0.05 23.49 1.15
CA SER A 335 0.79 22.29 1.07
C SER A 335 0.08 21.18 0.28
N SER A 336 -1.20 20.93 0.59
CA SER A 336 -2.02 19.94 -0.10
C SER A 336 -2.15 20.25 -1.59
N THR A 337 -2.62 21.47 -1.91
CA THR A 337 -2.87 21.88 -3.30
C THR A 337 -1.59 21.81 -4.14
N ASN A 338 -0.48 22.31 -3.62
CA ASN A 338 0.81 22.29 -4.33
C ASN A 338 1.36 20.86 -4.48
N GLY A 339 1.25 20.05 -3.43
CA GLY A 339 1.72 18.67 -3.43
C GLY A 339 0.96 17.79 -4.43
N TRP A 340 -0.38 17.89 -4.46
CA TRP A 340 -1.21 17.17 -5.42
C TRP A 340 -1.02 17.68 -6.84
N PHE A 341 -0.94 19.00 -7.04
CA PHE A 341 -0.61 19.57 -8.35
C PHE A 341 0.71 19.01 -8.89
N LYS A 342 1.77 19.00 -8.06
CA LYS A 342 3.07 18.44 -8.43
C LYS A 342 2.96 16.96 -8.76
N TYR A 343 2.33 16.16 -7.88
CA TYR A 343 2.14 14.73 -8.09
C TYR A 343 1.45 14.43 -9.42
N TRP A 344 0.34 15.11 -9.72
CA TRP A 344 -0.40 14.89 -10.96
C TRP A 344 0.28 15.46 -12.21
N SER A 345 1.11 16.50 -12.07
CA SER A 345 1.76 17.16 -13.21
C SER A 345 3.09 16.52 -13.61
N ASP A 346 3.85 16.02 -12.64
CA ASP A 346 5.24 15.59 -12.87
C ASP A 346 5.36 14.10 -13.15
N SER A 347 4.41 13.30 -12.67
CA SER A 347 4.44 11.84 -12.82
C SER A 347 3.89 11.38 -14.17
N GLY A 348 4.04 10.09 -14.46
CA GLY A 348 3.42 9.46 -15.61
C GLY A 348 1.89 9.61 -15.63
N PHE A 349 1.29 9.57 -16.80
CA PHE A 349 -0.16 9.63 -16.97
C PHE A 349 -0.61 8.72 -18.10
N VAL A 350 -1.72 8.03 -17.89
CA VAL A 350 -2.41 7.21 -18.89
C VAL A 350 -3.85 7.68 -18.99
N ASP A 351 -4.26 7.95 -20.21
CA ASP A 351 -5.65 8.18 -20.58
C ASP A 351 -6.08 7.09 -21.55
N VAL A 352 -6.95 6.19 -21.07
CA VAL A 352 -7.58 5.12 -21.84
C VAL A 352 -9.02 5.45 -22.23
N TRP A 353 -9.57 6.57 -21.73
CA TRP A 353 -11.00 6.89 -21.86
C TRP A 353 -11.28 7.87 -23.01
N THR A 354 -10.49 8.94 -23.11
CA THR A 354 -10.82 10.03 -24.03
C THR A 354 -10.75 9.60 -25.50
N GLY A 355 -11.91 9.44 -26.12
CA GLY A 355 -12.03 9.02 -27.52
C GLY A 355 -11.88 7.52 -27.76
N SER A 356 -11.92 6.70 -26.70
CA SER A 356 -12.18 5.26 -26.81
C SER A 356 -13.66 5.01 -27.06
N GLU A 357 -13.97 3.98 -27.85
CA GLU A 357 -15.33 3.55 -28.17
C GLU A 357 -15.75 2.33 -27.31
N ASP A 358 -14.79 1.65 -26.69
CA ASP A 358 -15.05 0.53 -25.80
C ASP A 358 -15.77 1.01 -24.52
N PRO A 359 -16.96 0.46 -24.18
CA PRO A 359 -17.74 0.92 -23.03
C PRO A 359 -17.04 0.68 -21.69
N ARG A 360 -16.03 -0.19 -21.64
CA ARG A 360 -15.26 -0.49 -20.41
C ARG A 360 -14.19 0.57 -20.11
N ALA A 361 -13.93 1.49 -21.03
CA ALA A 361 -12.84 2.46 -20.93
C ALA A 361 -12.98 3.41 -19.74
N GLU A 362 -14.21 3.85 -19.44
CA GLU A 362 -14.46 4.75 -18.32
C GLU A 362 -14.19 4.08 -16.97
N GLU A 363 -14.68 2.85 -16.77
CA GLU A 363 -14.42 2.09 -15.53
C GLU A 363 -12.92 1.79 -15.35
N LEU A 364 -12.21 1.45 -16.43
CA LEU A 364 -10.76 1.26 -16.34
C LEU A 364 -10.04 2.56 -15.97
N GLN A 365 -10.44 3.69 -16.56
CA GLN A 365 -9.87 5.00 -16.22
C GLN A 365 -10.18 5.39 -14.77
N ARG A 366 -11.40 5.10 -14.27
CA ARG A 366 -11.79 5.30 -12.87
C ARG A 366 -10.85 4.54 -11.93
N ARG A 367 -10.65 3.23 -12.16
CA ARG A 367 -9.72 2.41 -11.36
C ARG A 367 -8.30 2.97 -11.38
N ILE A 368 -7.80 3.37 -12.55
CA ILE A 368 -6.46 3.97 -12.69
C ILE A 368 -6.34 5.23 -11.83
N ILE A 369 -7.26 6.19 -11.96
CA ILE A 369 -7.17 7.48 -11.24
C ILE A 369 -7.31 7.29 -9.73
N LEU A 370 -8.29 6.49 -9.28
CA LEU A 370 -8.54 6.28 -7.86
C LEU A 370 -7.44 5.46 -7.19
N SER A 371 -6.93 4.40 -7.82
CA SER A 371 -5.78 3.65 -7.31
C SER A 371 -4.54 4.54 -7.15
N ARG A 372 -4.30 5.47 -8.09
CA ARG A 372 -3.20 6.43 -8.00
C ARG A 372 -3.33 7.40 -6.83
N TYR A 373 -4.54 7.87 -6.55
CA TYR A 373 -4.78 8.72 -5.39
C TYR A 373 -4.61 7.93 -4.09
N LEU A 374 -5.28 6.78 -3.99
CA LEU A 374 -5.31 5.99 -2.76
C LEU A 374 -3.93 5.45 -2.37
N LEU A 375 -3.11 4.99 -3.32
CA LEU A 375 -1.74 4.55 -3.03
C LEU A 375 -0.84 5.72 -2.61
N ARG A 376 -1.07 6.93 -3.12
CA ARG A 376 -0.34 8.12 -2.62
C ARG A 376 -0.70 8.44 -1.17
N VAL A 377 -1.97 8.25 -0.78
CA VAL A 377 -2.41 8.44 0.61
C VAL A 377 -1.94 7.31 1.54
N ASN A 378 -1.99 6.06 1.07
CA ASN A 378 -1.88 4.87 1.91
C ASN A 378 -0.55 4.11 1.81
N GLY A 379 0.29 4.41 0.81
CA GLY A 379 1.48 3.60 0.50
C GLY A 379 2.68 4.38 -0.01
N ALA A 380 2.76 5.66 0.32
CA ALA A 380 3.83 6.56 -0.09
C ALA A 380 4.71 7.06 1.07
N GLY A 381 4.81 6.28 2.15
CA GLY A 381 5.61 6.59 3.34
C GLY A 381 7.04 6.03 3.31
N ASP A 382 7.75 6.22 4.41
CA ASP A 382 9.17 5.85 4.57
C ASP A 382 9.42 4.35 4.71
N THR A 383 8.37 3.57 4.99
CA THR A 383 8.41 2.11 5.09
C THR A 383 7.46 1.50 4.07
N PRO A 384 7.69 0.23 3.63
CA PRO A 384 6.71 -0.47 2.83
C PRO A 384 5.32 -0.43 3.50
N PRO A 385 4.24 -0.22 2.73
CA PRO A 385 2.89 -0.29 3.29
C PRO A 385 2.57 -1.72 3.74
N GLN A 386 1.71 -1.83 4.76
CA GLN A 386 0.96 -3.06 4.98
C GLN A 386 -0.11 -3.23 3.88
N GLU A 387 -0.69 -4.43 3.79
CA GLU A 387 -1.62 -4.77 2.71
C GLU A 387 -2.87 -3.89 2.65
N SER A 388 -3.38 -3.46 3.81
CA SER A 388 -4.51 -2.52 3.93
C SER A 388 -4.09 -1.05 3.93
N GLY A 389 -2.81 -0.74 3.70
CA GLY A 389 -2.29 0.62 3.69
C GLY A 389 -2.41 1.32 5.05
N LEU A 390 -3.05 2.48 5.09
CA LEU A 390 -3.32 3.23 6.33
C LEU A 390 -4.83 3.30 6.63
N VAL A 391 -5.63 2.34 6.14
CA VAL A 391 -7.09 2.31 6.33
C VAL A 391 -7.50 1.54 7.60
N ASN A 392 -6.96 0.33 7.77
CA ASN A 392 -7.19 -0.53 8.93
C ASN A 392 -5.96 -1.42 9.15
N ASN A 393 -5.92 -2.25 10.21
CA ASN A 393 -4.77 -3.12 10.45
C ASN A 393 -5.04 -4.53 9.89
N GLY A 394 -4.36 -4.85 8.79
CA GLY A 394 -4.13 -6.23 8.37
C GLY A 394 -2.77 -6.72 8.85
N TRP A 395 -2.70 -7.99 9.26
CA TRP A 395 -1.45 -8.60 9.72
C TRP A 395 -0.76 -7.77 10.82
N PHE A 396 -1.53 -7.37 11.84
CA PHE A 396 -1.05 -6.54 12.95
C PHE A 396 -0.54 -5.13 12.55
N GLY A 397 -0.81 -4.69 11.31
CA GLY A 397 -0.32 -3.43 10.75
C GLY A 397 1.13 -3.48 10.26
N LYS A 398 1.70 -4.68 10.15
CA LYS A 398 3.06 -4.97 9.67
C LYS A 398 3.08 -5.07 8.14
N PHE A 399 4.26 -4.86 7.55
CA PHE A 399 4.42 -4.95 6.10
C PHE A 399 5.04 -6.29 5.68
N HIS A 400 4.71 -6.70 4.46
CA HIS A 400 5.28 -7.89 3.84
C HIS A 400 6.28 -7.50 2.75
N MET A 401 7.50 -8.06 2.82
CA MET A 401 8.54 -7.79 1.81
C MET A 401 8.25 -8.48 0.48
N GLU A 402 7.45 -9.55 0.52
CA GLU A 402 6.91 -10.18 -0.68
C GLU A 402 5.88 -9.23 -1.36
N MET A 403 5.00 -8.58 -0.60
CA MET A 403 4.00 -7.68 -1.20
C MET A 403 4.61 -6.34 -1.61
N TYR A 404 5.84 -6.02 -1.19
CA TYR A 404 6.44 -4.71 -1.47
C TYR A 404 6.56 -4.45 -2.98
N PHE A 405 6.87 -5.47 -3.78
CA PHE A 405 6.85 -5.37 -5.25
C PHE A 405 5.46 -4.94 -5.74
N TRP A 406 4.42 -5.67 -5.35
CA TRP A 406 3.04 -5.45 -5.79
C TRP A 406 2.46 -4.12 -5.30
N HIS A 407 2.93 -3.59 -4.18
CA HIS A 407 2.58 -2.25 -3.73
C HIS A 407 3.31 -1.14 -4.46
N SER A 408 4.61 -1.31 -4.77
CA SER A 408 5.49 -0.15 -4.99
C SER A 408 6.24 -0.16 -6.32
N ALA A 409 6.34 -1.28 -7.03
CA ALA A 409 7.09 -1.35 -8.28
C ALA A 409 6.50 -0.44 -9.37
N HIS A 410 5.18 -0.19 -9.33
CA HIS A 410 4.54 0.74 -10.25
C HIS A 410 5.10 2.17 -10.13
N TRP A 411 5.58 2.61 -8.96
CA TRP A 411 6.12 3.97 -8.81
C TRP A 411 7.29 4.23 -9.75
N ALA A 412 8.13 3.22 -10.03
CA ALA A 412 9.20 3.32 -11.02
C ALA A 412 8.64 3.52 -12.44
N LEU A 413 7.63 2.73 -12.83
CA LEU A 413 7.04 2.79 -14.17
C LEU A 413 6.28 4.09 -14.43
N TRP A 414 5.71 4.68 -13.38
CA TRP A 414 5.02 5.97 -13.41
C TRP A 414 5.94 7.15 -13.11
N ASN A 415 7.26 6.94 -13.08
CA ASN A 415 8.28 7.97 -12.81
C ASN A 415 8.09 8.77 -11.51
N ASN A 416 7.55 8.14 -10.47
CA ASN A 416 7.41 8.67 -9.12
C ASN A 416 8.60 8.28 -8.23
N TRP A 417 9.81 8.56 -8.68
CA TRP A 417 11.04 8.16 -7.99
C TRP A 417 11.23 8.80 -6.62
N GLU A 418 10.77 10.04 -6.44
CA GLU A 418 10.76 10.70 -5.12
C GLU A 418 9.98 9.87 -4.09
N ILE A 419 8.85 9.27 -4.51
CA ILE A 419 8.01 8.43 -3.63
C ILE A 419 8.67 7.08 -3.37
N LEU A 420 9.09 6.39 -4.43
CA LEU A 420 9.69 5.06 -4.28
C LEU A 420 10.96 5.09 -3.42
N ASN A 421 11.74 6.17 -3.50
CA ASN A 421 12.97 6.33 -2.71
C ASN A 421 12.74 6.48 -1.21
N LEU A 422 11.55 6.89 -0.76
CA LEU A 422 11.22 6.95 0.67
C LEU A 422 11.29 5.55 1.29
N SER A 423 10.62 4.58 0.67
CA SER A 423 10.53 3.21 1.19
C SER A 423 11.60 2.26 0.67
N SER A 424 12.20 2.48 -0.50
CA SER A 424 13.14 1.49 -1.10
C SER A 424 14.44 1.32 -0.34
N THR A 425 14.79 2.31 0.49
CA THR A 425 15.89 2.23 1.45
C THR A 425 15.68 1.18 2.54
N ILE A 426 14.48 0.59 2.64
CA ILE A 426 14.18 -0.50 3.58
C ILE A 426 15.19 -1.66 3.46
N TYR A 427 15.61 -2.03 2.25
CA TYR A 427 16.58 -3.11 2.08
C TYR A 427 17.93 -2.78 2.72
N HIS A 428 18.38 -1.53 2.65
CA HIS A 428 19.58 -1.11 3.38
C HIS A 428 19.39 -1.12 4.89
N ARG A 429 18.25 -0.60 5.38
CA ARG A 429 17.96 -0.56 6.81
C ARG A 429 17.84 -1.96 7.42
N LEU A 430 17.28 -2.91 6.68
CA LEU A 430 17.07 -4.29 7.12
C LEU A 430 18.24 -5.23 6.78
N LEU A 431 19.24 -4.78 6.03
CA LEU A 431 20.39 -5.62 5.65
C LEU A 431 21.09 -6.25 6.87
N PRO A 432 21.32 -5.55 8.00
CA PRO A 432 21.90 -6.17 9.19
C PRO A 432 21.06 -7.33 9.74
N SER A 433 19.74 -7.16 9.86
CA SER A 433 18.86 -8.22 10.40
C SER A 433 18.70 -9.38 9.42
N ALA A 434 18.62 -9.10 8.12
CA ALA A 434 18.58 -10.12 7.07
C ALA A 434 19.87 -10.97 7.03
N ARG A 435 21.04 -10.36 7.29
CA ARG A 435 22.31 -11.08 7.45
C ARG A 435 22.36 -11.91 8.72
N ALA A 436 21.86 -11.38 9.83
CA ALA A 436 21.77 -12.10 11.10
C ALA A 436 20.84 -13.31 10.99
N LEU A 437 19.69 -13.15 10.32
CA LEU A 437 18.77 -14.26 10.02
C LEU A 437 19.48 -15.36 9.23
N ALA A 438 20.14 -15.01 8.12
CA ALA A 438 20.86 -15.99 7.30
C ALA A 438 21.98 -16.70 8.09
N ARG A 439 22.85 -15.93 8.78
CA ARG A 439 24.10 -16.45 9.34
C ARG A 439 23.96 -16.97 10.77
N THR A 440 23.35 -16.18 11.64
CA THR A 440 23.30 -16.47 13.08
C THR A 440 22.16 -17.42 13.40
N GLN A 441 20.97 -17.18 12.85
CA GLN A 441 19.80 -18.03 13.13
C GLN A 441 19.81 -19.30 12.27
N GLN A 442 20.12 -19.18 10.98
CA GLN A 442 19.99 -20.29 10.04
C GLN A 442 21.31 -20.96 9.63
N GLY A 443 22.45 -20.41 10.06
CA GLY A 443 23.76 -21.04 9.85
C GLY A 443 24.23 -21.08 8.40
N TYR A 444 23.69 -20.24 7.50
CA TYR A 444 24.26 -20.06 6.16
C TYR A 444 25.59 -19.29 6.23
N THR A 445 26.52 -19.61 5.34
CA THR A 445 27.88 -19.04 5.43
C THR A 445 27.96 -17.59 4.94
N THR A 446 27.07 -17.20 4.02
CA THR A 446 27.06 -15.85 3.44
C THR A 446 25.65 -15.35 3.11
N GLY A 447 25.59 -14.09 2.70
CA GLY A 447 24.40 -13.43 2.20
C GLY A 447 23.43 -12.89 3.26
N ALA A 448 22.31 -12.38 2.77
CA ALA A 448 21.19 -11.83 3.51
C ALA A 448 19.90 -12.52 3.06
N ARG A 449 19.12 -13.03 4.01
CA ARG A 449 17.79 -13.63 3.76
C ARG A 449 16.73 -12.59 4.06
N TRP A 450 15.92 -12.24 3.07
CA TRP A 450 14.83 -11.28 3.26
C TRP A 450 13.62 -11.95 3.91
N LEU A 451 13.02 -11.26 4.89
CA LEU A 451 11.93 -11.76 5.72
C LEU A 451 10.59 -11.65 4.97
N LYS A 452 9.57 -12.47 5.27
CA LYS A 452 8.21 -12.25 4.73
C LYS A 452 7.55 -11.06 5.43
N MET A 453 7.11 -11.25 6.68
CA MET A 453 6.39 -10.24 7.47
C MET A 453 7.29 -9.63 8.53
N THR A 454 7.39 -8.30 8.54
CA THR A 454 8.24 -7.57 9.49
C THR A 454 7.72 -6.16 9.76
N ASP A 455 8.41 -5.47 10.65
CA ASP A 455 8.15 -4.11 11.07
C ASP A 455 9.46 -3.28 10.93
N PRO A 456 9.46 -1.97 11.22
CA PRO A 456 10.64 -1.13 11.04
C PRO A 456 11.90 -1.60 11.79
N SER A 457 11.78 -2.46 12.81
CA SER A 457 12.92 -3.07 13.50
C SER A 457 13.67 -4.12 12.67
N GLY A 458 13.03 -4.69 11.64
CA GLY A 458 13.60 -5.76 10.83
C GLY A 458 13.55 -7.14 11.44
N ARG A 459 12.80 -7.34 12.53
CA ARG A 459 12.61 -8.67 13.15
C ARG A 459 11.67 -9.54 12.31
N SER A 460 12.04 -10.80 12.11
CA SER A 460 11.14 -11.76 11.45
C SER A 460 9.91 -11.99 12.31
N SER A 461 8.72 -11.92 11.72
CA SER A 461 7.53 -12.35 12.42
C SER A 461 7.43 -13.87 12.41
N PRO A 462 7.22 -14.53 13.57
CA PRO A 462 7.06 -15.98 13.62
C PRO A 462 5.90 -16.52 12.79
N GLY A 463 6.03 -17.77 12.36
CA GLY A 463 5.03 -18.52 11.58
C GLY A 463 5.65 -19.26 10.39
N GLU A 464 5.06 -20.41 10.03
CA GLU A 464 5.60 -21.30 8.99
C GLU A 464 5.71 -20.59 7.63
N LEU A 465 4.61 -20.04 7.11
CA LEU A 465 4.62 -19.25 5.87
C LEU A 465 5.60 -18.07 5.94
N ASN A 466 5.66 -17.38 7.08
CA ASN A 466 6.55 -16.22 7.24
C ASN A 466 8.03 -16.57 7.13
N ASN A 467 8.39 -17.79 7.52
CA ASN A 467 9.78 -18.25 7.63
C ASN A 467 10.24 -19.14 6.48
N LEU A 468 9.33 -19.67 5.65
CA LEU A 468 9.68 -20.61 4.57
C LEU A 468 9.50 -20.03 3.16
N LEU A 469 8.84 -18.88 3.01
CA LEU A 469 8.64 -18.22 1.71
C LEU A 469 9.95 -17.57 1.21
N ILE A 470 10.24 -17.74 -0.09
CA ILE A 470 11.52 -17.30 -0.69
C ILE A 470 11.40 -16.39 -1.92
N TRP A 471 10.22 -16.21 -2.52
CA TRP A 471 10.05 -15.48 -3.79
C TRP A 471 10.27 -13.96 -3.70
N GLN A 472 10.25 -13.38 -2.49
CA GLN A 472 10.68 -12.01 -2.22
C GLN A 472 12.18 -11.79 -2.36
N GLN A 473 12.97 -12.87 -2.31
CA GLN A 473 14.42 -12.77 -2.23
C GLN A 473 15.02 -11.93 -3.39
N PRO A 474 14.58 -12.08 -4.66
CA PRO A 474 15.15 -11.30 -5.75
C PRO A 474 14.58 -9.88 -5.91
N HIS A 475 13.53 -9.49 -5.18
CA HIS A 475 12.88 -8.17 -5.29
C HIS A 475 13.84 -6.96 -5.26
N PRO A 476 14.82 -6.85 -4.33
CA PRO A 476 15.72 -5.69 -4.31
C PRO A 476 16.55 -5.54 -5.59
N ILE A 477 16.87 -6.64 -6.28
CA ILE A 477 17.59 -6.60 -7.55
C ILE A 477 16.73 -5.93 -8.63
N LEU A 478 15.42 -6.17 -8.63
CA LEU A 478 14.49 -5.56 -9.59
C LEU A 478 14.27 -4.07 -9.29
N PHE A 479 14.12 -3.69 -8.03
CA PHE A 479 14.06 -2.28 -7.65
C PHE A 479 15.32 -1.52 -8.06
N ALA A 480 16.50 -2.12 -7.82
CA ALA A 480 17.77 -1.56 -8.24
C ALA A 480 17.86 -1.41 -9.77
N LEU A 481 17.44 -2.44 -10.52
CA LEU A 481 17.42 -2.42 -11.98
C LEU A 481 16.53 -1.30 -12.52
N TYR A 482 15.33 -1.13 -11.97
CA TYR A 482 14.46 -0.02 -12.35
C TYR A 482 15.10 1.34 -12.04
N GLU A 483 15.72 1.51 -10.87
CA GLU A 483 16.35 2.78 -10.50
C GLU A 483 17.55 3.09 -11.41
N TYR A 484 18.33 2.07 -11.77
CA TYR A 484 19.45 2.24 -12.69
C TYR A 484 18.99 2.57 -14.11
N ARG A 485 17.86 2.02 -14.58
CA ARG A 485 17.26 2.40 -15.86
C ARG A 485 16.87 3.88 -15.90
N ALA A 486 16.30 4.39 -14.82
CA ALA A 486 15.94 5.79 -14.70
C ALA A 486 17.16 6.71 -14.47
N PHE A 487 18.14 6.24 -13.71
CA PHE A 487 19.32 6.98 -13.29
C PHE A 487 20.59 6.14 -13.46
N PRO A 488 21.14 6.01 -14.68
CA PRO A 488 22.26 5.11 -14.99
C PRO A 488 23.60 5.70 -14.54
N THR A 489 23.76 5.88 -13.23
CA THR A 489 24.90 6.57 -12.62
C THR A 489 25.70 5.64 -11.70
N SER A 490 26.98 5.95 -11.51
CA SER A 490 27.81 5.27 -10.50
C SER A 490 27.24 5.43 -9.08
N ARG A 491 26.53 6.52 -8.80
CA ARG A 491 25.85 6.74 -7.51
C ARG A 491 24.76 5.68 -7.28
N THR A 492 23.94 5.41 -8.29
CA THR A 492 22.88 4.38 -8.23
C THR A 492 23.48 2.98 -8.05
N LEU A 493 24.54 2.67 -8.82
CA LEU A 493 25.24 1.39 -8.70
C LEU A 493 25.80 1.16 -7.29
N LYS A 494 26.46 2.18 -6.73
CA LYS A 494 27.05 2.15 -5.38
C LYS A 494 26.00 2.11 -4.28
N LYS A 495 24.85 2.79 -4.46
CA LYS A 495 23.70 2.73 -3.55
C LYS A 495 23.34 1.27 -3.30
N TRP A 496 22.98 0.52 -4.34
CA TRP A 496 22.47 -0.85 -4.18
C TRP A 496 23.52 -1.95 -4.01
N ARG A 497 24.82 -1.62 -4.14
CA ARG A 497 25.89 -2.61 -4.20
C ARG A 497 25.82 -3.66 -3.08
N GLU A 498 25.79 -3.24 -1.82
CA GLU A 498 25.79 -4.20 -0.69
C GLU A 498 24.52 -5.05 -0.62
N VAL A 499 23.36 -4.45 -0.90
CA VAL A 499 22.08 -5.15 -0.93
C VAL A 499 22.10 -6.24 -2.01
N ILE A 500 22.56 -5.92 -3.22
CA ILE A 500 22.63 -6.87 -4.34
C ILE A 500 23.63 -7.99 -4.03
N LEU A 501 24.84 -7.65 -3.58
CA LEU A 501 25.87 -8.63 -3.25
C LEU A 501 25.35 -9.65 -2.22
N HIS A 502 24.80 -9.17 -1.11
CA HIS A 502 24.31 -10.07 -0.06
C HIS A 502 23.03 -10.81 -0.44
N THR A 503 22.18 -10.23 -1.28
CA THR A 503 21.00 -10.92 -1.81
C THR A 503 21.42 -12.11 -2.68
N ALA A 504 22.30 -11.87 -3.65
CA ALA A 504 22.77 -12.88 -4.61
C ALA A 504 23.65 -13.95 -3.94
N ASP A 505 24.47 -13.56 -2.96
CA ASP A 505 25.24 -14.49 -2.13
C ASP A 505 24.33 -15.50 -1.42
N TRP A 506 23.24 -15.05 -0.81
CA TRP A 506 22.31 -15.98 -0.14
C TRP A 506 21.57 -16.83 -1.16
N MET A 507 21.14 -16.26 -2.30
CA MET A 507 20.49 -17.02 -3.37
C MET A 507 21.37 -18.18 -3.87
N ALA A 508 22.67 -17.93 -4.05
CA ALA A 508 23.63 -18.95 -4.48
C ALA A 508 24.00 -19.94 -3.36
N GLU A 509 23.95 -19.53 -2.10
CA GLU A 509 24.18 -20.39 -0.94
C GLU A 509 22.98 -21.30 -0.62
N PHE A 510 21.76 -20.80 -0.84
CA PHE A 510 20.51 -21.53 -0.60
C PHE A 510 20.29 -22.66 -1.62
N ALA A 511 20.73 -22.45 -2.88
CA ALA A 511 20.64 -23.47 -3.91
C ALA A 511 21.57 -24.65 -3.60
N TRP A 512 20.99 -25.85 -3.47
CA TRP A 512 21.72 -27.05 -3.04
C TRP A 512 22.20 -27.86 -4.24
N PHE A 513 23.47 -28.24 -4.28
CA PHE A 513 24.00 -29.07 -5.36
C PHE A 513 23.62 -30.55 -5.15
N ASN A 514 22.76 -31.05 -6.03
CA ASN A 514 22.38 -32.45 -6.09
C ASN A 514 23.39 -33.25 -6.91
N SER A 515 24.22 -34.03 -6.23
CA SER A 515 25.25 -34.85 -6.87
C SER A 515 24.70 -35.95 -7.78
N THR A 516 23.42 -36.32 -7.62
CA THR A 516 22.78 -37.36 -8.45
C THR A 516 22.33 -36.78 -9.79
N SER A 517 21.68 -35.61 -9.79
CA SER A 517 21.22 -34.95 -11.01
C SER A 517 22.30 -34.08 -11.67
N GLY A 518 23.35 -33.70 -10.92
CA GLY A 518 24.35 -32.73 -11.35
C GLY A 518 23.80 -31.31 -11.45
N LYS A 519 22.68 -31.02 -10.77
CA LYS A 519 21.99 -29.72 -10.81
C LYS A 519 21.90 -29.09 -9.42
N PHE A 520 21.66 -27.78 -9.40
CA PHE A 520 21.31 -27.07 -8.18
C PHE A 520 19.80 -27.04 -8.01
N ASP A 521 19.33 -27.52 -6.86
CA ASP A 521 17.92 -27.59 -6.49
C ASP A 521 17.53 -26.45 -5.53
N LEU A 522 16.33 -25.90 -5.71
CA LEU A 522 15.63 -25.11 -4.69
C LEU A 522 14.63 -26.05 -4.01
N GLY A 523 14.77 -26.33 -2.72
CA GLY A 523 14.04 -27.44 -2.10
C GLY A 523 13.73 -27.26 -0.63
N PRO A 524 13.18 -28.30 0.02
CA PRO A 524 12.51 -28.15 1.29
C PRO A 524 13.46 -27.83 2.46
N PRO A 525 12.94 -27.13 3.50
CA PRO A 525 11.57 -26.64 3.58
C PRO A 525 11.40 -25.31 2.84
N VAL A 526 10.41 -25.22 1.93
CA VAL A 526 10.15 -24.03 1.12
C VAL A 526 8.65 -23.85 0.86
N HIS A 527 8.17 -22.63 1.05
CA HIS A 527 6.86 -22.18 0.58
C HIS A 527 7.03 -21.37 -0.71
N VAL A 528 6.15 -21.62 -1.67
CA VAL A 528 6.16 -21.00 -3.01
C VAL A 528 5.16 -19.87 -3.10
N VAL A 529 5.14 -19.16 -4.22
CA VAL A 529 4.17 -18.09 -4.51
C VAL A 529 2.71 -18.53 -4.26
N SER A 530 2.33 -19.76 -4.59
CA SER A 530 0.96 -20.25 -4.38
C SER A 530 0.62 -20.60 -2.93
N GLU A 531 1.59 -20.63 -2.00
CA GLU A 531 1.38 -20.91 -0.56
C GLU A 531 0.60 -22.20 -0.20
N ASP A 532 0.25 -23.04 -1.18
CA ASP A 532 -0.68 -24.18 -1.07
C ASP A 532 0.02 -25.55 -1.20
N THR A 533 1.33 -25.54 -1.45
CA THR A 533 2.15 -26.75 -1.53
C THR A 533 2.64 -27.20 -0.15
N SER A 534 2.97 -28.50 -0.02
CA SER A 534 3.57 -29.01 1.20
C SER A 534 5.04 -28.55 1.31
N PRO A 535 5.41 -27.75 2.32
CA PRO A 535 6.72 -27.11 2.33
C PRO A 535 7.86 -28.10 2.55
N ASN A 536 7.61 -29.25 3.19
CA ASN A 536 8.61 -30.28 3.43
C ASN A 536 8.86 -31.22 2.24
N ARG A 537 8.10 -31.08 1.15
CA ARG A 537 8.18 -31.92 -0.06
C ARG A 537 8.47 -31.12 -1.32
N THR A 538 8.18 -29.83 -1.32
CA THR A 538 8.31 -28.98 -2.51
C THR A 538 9.76 -28.81 -2.92
N VAL A 539 10.06 -29.23 -4.16
CA VAL A 539 11.38 -29.14 -4.79
C VAL A 539 11.22 -28.53 -6.17
N ASN A 540 12.17 -27.68 -6.54
CA ASN A 540 12.31 -27.07 -7.86
C ASN A 540 11.01 -26.42 -8.37
N PRO A 541 10.41 -25.50 -7.60
CA PRO A 541 9.20 -24.80 -8.03
C PRO A 541 9.51 -23.88 -9.21
N ALA A 542 8.63 -23.91 -10.23
CA ALA A 542 8.94 -23.38 -11.54
C ALA A 542 9.18 -21.86 -11.53
N PHE A 543 8.32 -21.11 -10.85
CA PHE A 543 8.42 -19.66 -10.81
C PHE A 543 9.69 -19.21 -10.10
N GLU A 544 10.00 -19.75 -8.93
CA GLU A 544 11.18 -19.39 -8.15
C GLU A 544 12.46 -19.81 -8.87
N LEU A 545 12.48 -20.96 -9.58
CA LEU A 545 13.61 -21.34 -10.43
C LEU A 545 13.87 -20.32 -11.55
N ALA A 546 12.82 -19.86 -12.23
CA ALA A 546 12.94 -18.80 -13.23
C ALA A 546 13.43 -17.50 -12.59
N TYR A 547 12.90 -17.16 -11.41
CA TYR A 547 13.24 -15.92 -10.72
C TYR A 547 14.67 -15.94 -10.20
N TRP A 548 15.15 -17.08 -9.69
CA TRP A 548 16.55 -17.26 -9.28
C TRP A 548 17.51 -17.07 -10.44
N ARG A 549 17.21 -17.66 -11.61
CA ARG A 549 18.02 -17.48 -12.82
C ARG A 549 18.09 -16.01 -13.22
N TYR A 550 16.94 -15.34 -13.25
CA TYR A 550 16.86 -13.94 -13.61
C TYR A 550 17.61 -13.05 -12.61
N GLY A 551 17.35 -13.22 -11.31
CA GLY A 551 17.97 -12.44 -10.25
C GLY A 551 19.48 -12.58 -10.19
N LEU A 552 20.02 -13.81 -10.24
CA LEU A 552 21.47 -14.03 -10.30
C LEU A 552 22.09 -13.40 -11.56
N GLY A 553 21.41 -13.49 -12.70
CA GLY A 553 21.89 -12.90 -13.96
C GLY A 553 21.94 -11.37 -13.92
N GLU A 554 20.94 -10.73 -13.32
CA GLU A 554 20.95 -9.27 -13.11
C GLU A 554 21.97 -8.85 -12.06
N ALA A 555 22.20 -9.65 -11.01
CA ALA A 555 23.24 -9.39 -10.02
C ALA A 555 24.65 -9.45 -10.64
N GLU A 556 24.92 -10.44 -11.49
CA GLU A 556 26.17 -10.53 -12.26
C GLU A 556 26.36 -9.27 -13.11
N ARG A 557 25.36 -8.90 -13.91
CA ARG A 557 25.39 -7.67 -14.73
C ARG A 557 25.59 -6.41 -13.90
N TRP A 558 25.03 -6.34 -12.70
CA TRP A 558 25.19 -5.20 -11.80
C TRP A 558 26.65 -5.05 -11.33
N VAL A 559 27.27 -6.15 -10.93
CA VAL A 559 28.67 -6.17 -10.48
C VAL A 559 29.62 -5.84 -11.65
N GLU A 560 29.34 -6.34 -12.85
CA GLU A 560 30.07 -5.94 -14.06
C GLU A 560 29.96 -4.43 -14.34
N LYS A 561 28.77 -3.84 -14.18
CA LYS A 561 28.56 -2.38 -14.31
C LYS A 561 29.30 -1.57 -13.26
N LEU A 562 29.59 -2.15 -12.09
CA LEU A 562 30.47 -1.54 -11.08
C LEU A 562 31.96 -1.60 -11.47
N GLY A 563 32.33 -2.32 -12.55
CA GLY A 563 33.72 -2.58 -12.93
C GLY A 563 34.37 -3.67 -12.08
N GLU A 564 33.57 -4.49 -11.40
CA GLU A 564 34.01 -5.56 -10.52
C GLU A 564 33.77 -6.93 -11.17
N ARG A 565 34.42 -7.98 -10.66
CA ARG A 565 34.17 -9.35 -11.12
C ARG A 565 33.08 -10.01 -10.27
N PRO A 566 31.96 -10.48 -10.87
CA PRO A 566 30.96 -11.24 -10.13
C PRO A 566 31.55 -12.50 -9.47
N PRO A 567 31.11 -12.89 -8.25
CA PRO A 567 31.48 -14.16 -7.66
C PRO A 567 31.14 -15.35 -8.59
N GLU A 568 32.13 -16.19 -8.87
CA GLU A 568 31.98 -17.31 -9.81
C GLU A 568 30.85 -18.28 -9.41
N LYS A 569 30.62 -18.45 -8.10
CA LYS A 569 29.55 -19.28 -7.55
C LYS A 569 28.17 -18.88 -8.08
N TRP A 570 27.92 -17.58 -8.27
CA TRP A 570 26.62 -17.11 -8.77
C TRP A 570 26.34 -17.63 -10.18
N LYS A 571 27.34 -17.50 -11.06
CA LYS A 571 27.28 -18.02 -12.43
C LYS A 571 27.12 -19.54 -12.45
N VAL A 572 27.95 -20.26 -11.67
CA VAL A 572 27.89 -21.73 -11.56
C VAL A 572 26.50 -22.18 -11.14
N VAL A 573 25.91 -21.56 -10.12
CA VAL A 573 24.54 -21.88 -9.68
C VAL A 573 23.55 -21.54 -10.79
N ARG A 574 23.53 -20.29 -11.30
CA ARG A 574 22.58 -19.83 -12.32
C ARG A 574 22.54 -20.73 -13.55
N GLU A 575 23.71 -21.15 -14.05
CA GLU A 575 23.83 -21.98 -15.26
C GLU A 575 23.50 -23.46 -15.01
N ASN A 576 23.52 -23.91 -13.74
CA ASN A 576 23.30 -25.31 -13.38
C ASN A 576 22.08 -25.54 -12.47
N LEU A 577 21.18 -24.56 -12.32
CA LEU A 577 19.88 -24.76 -11.68
C LEU A 577 19.05 -25.83 -12.42
N ALA A 578 18.30 -26.63 -11.66
CA ALA A 578 17.40 -27.66 -12.17
C ALA A 578 16.40 -27.09 -13.18
N ALA A 579 16.09 -27.86 -14.23
CA ALA A 579 15.18 -27.42 -15.30
C ALA A 579 13.81 -27.03 -14.76
N LEU A 580 13.10 -26.15 -15.48
CA LEU A 580 11.71 -25.84 -15.13
C LEU A 580 10.88 -27.14 -15.22
N PRO A 581 10.10 -27.49 -14.18
CA PRO A 581 9.36 -28.74 -14.17
C PRO A 581 8.24 -28.73 -15.22
N VAL A 582 8.18 -29.79 -16.03
CA VAL A 582 7.15 -30.00 -17.05
C VAL A 582 6.36 -31.26 -16.67
N GLY A 583 5.04 -31.14 -16.63
CA GLY A 583 4.12 -32.24 -16.33
C GLY A 583 4.02 -33.24 -17.48
N GLY A 584 3.35 -34.37 -17.23
CA GLY A 584 3.14 -35.42 -18.23
C GLY A 584 2.29 -34.99 -19.43
N ASP A 585 1.59 -33.86 -19.33
CA ASP A 585 0.81 -33.21 -20.38
C ASP A 585 1.62 -32.23 -21.24
N GLY A 586 2.93 -32.09 -20.97
CA GLY A 586 3.82 -31.19 -21.71
C GLY A 586 3.71 -29.72 -21.30
N LEU A 587 3.00 -29.40 -20.22
CA LEU A 587 2.85 -28.04 -19.69
C LEU A 587 3.72 -27.83 -18.45
N TYR A 588 4.02 -26.58 -18.11
CA TYR A 588 4.75 -26.31 -16.87
C TYR A 588 3.93 -26.75 -15.64
N ALA A 589 4.62 -27.35 -14.68
CA ALA A 589 4.06 -27.80 -13.42
C ALA A 589 4.48 -26.86 -12.28
N ILE A 590 3.73 -26.83 -11.18
CA ILE A 590 4.01 -25.93 -10.04
C ILE A 590 5.40 -26.21 -9.47
N HIS A 591 5.74 -27.48 -9.25
CA HIS A 591 7.03 -27.90 -8.76
C HIS A 591 7.42 -29.29 -9.30
N GLU A 592 8.70 -29.65 -9.17
CA GLU A 592 9.19 -30.94 -9.61
C GLU A 592 8.55 -32.08 -8.81
N GLY A 593 8.17 -33.15 -9.51
CA GLY A 593 7.58 -34.33 -8.90
C GLY A 593 6.11 -34.18 -8.47
N ILE A 594 5.47 -33.03 -8.75
CA ILE A 594 4.02 -32.91 -8.57
C ILE A 594 3.30 -33.90 -9.50
N HIS A 595 2.24 -34.52 -8.98
CA HIS A 595 1.50 -35.55 -9.68
C HIS A 595 0.74 -34.96 -10.88
N SER A 596 0.67 -35.68 -12.01
CA SER A 596 0.14 -35.14 -13.27
C SER A 596 -1.33 -34.68 -13.23
N SER A 597 -2.14 -35.21 -12.31
CA SER A 597 -3.54 -34.80 -12.11
C SER A 597 -3.73 -33.56 -11.22
N PHE A 598 -2.66 -32.84 -10.83
CA PHE A 598 -2.77 -31.67 -9.95
C PHE A 598 -3.68 -30.58 -10.51
N TRP A 599 -3.80 -30.48 -11.85
CA TRP A 599 -4.68 -29.53 -12.54
C TRP A 599 -6.15 -29.62 -12.14
N THR A 600 -6.58 -30.75 -11.58
CA THR A 600 -7.96 -30.97 -11.11
C THR A 600 -8.05 -31.09 -9.59
N ASP A 601 -6.93 -30.93 -8.89
CA ASP A 601 -6.89 -30.96 -7.43
C ASP A 601 -6.98 -29.52 -6.91
N PRO A 602 -8.06 -29.15 -6.20
CA PRO A 602 -8.23 -27.81 -5.65
C PRO A 602 -7.14 -27.46 -4.62
N ALA A 603 -6.42 -28.44 -4.05
CA ALA A 603 -5.30 -28.17 -3.16
C ALA A 603 -4.11 -27.45 -3.84
N TYR A 604 -4.04 -27.47 -5.17
CA TYR A 604 -2.93 -26.87 -5.95
C TYR A 604 -3.39 -25.85 -6.99
N THR A 605 -4.70 -25.64 -7.12
CA THR A 605 -5.31 -24.79 -8.16
C THR A 605 -6.26 -23.75 -7.58
N SER A 606 -6.19 -23.51 -6.26
CA SER A 606 -7.09 -22.62 -5.52
C SER A 606 -6.41 -21.41 -4.90
N ASP A 607 -5.13 -21.18 -5.18
CA ASP A 607 -4.37 -20.07 -4.64
C ASP A 607 -3.68 -19.26 -5.76
N HIS A 608 -2.63 -18.50 -5.49
CA HIS A 608 -2.00 -17.62 -6.49
C HIS A 608 -1.53 -18.39 -7.74
N PRO A 609 -1.93 -17.98 -8.98
CA PRO A 609 -1.61 -18.70 -10.22
C PRO A 609 -0.16 -18.46 -10.69
N ALA A 610 0.83 -18.88 -9.89
CA ALA A 610 2.24 -18.55 -10.02
C ALA A 610 2.85 -18.84 -11.41
N LEU A 611 2.39 -19.88 -12.12
CA LEU A 611 2.93 -20.26 -13.42
C LEU A 611 2.70 -19.20 -14.51
N VAL A 612 1.68 -18.35 -14.40
CA VAL A 612 1.52 -17.22 -15.34
C VAL A 612 2.63 -16.17 -15.17
N GLY A 613 3.29 -16.16 -14.01
CA GLY A 613 4.44 -15.31 -13.72
C GLY A 613 5.69 -15.66 -14.54
N LEU A 614 5.80 -16.89 -15.07
CA LEU A 614 6.93 -17.34 -15.90
C LEU A 614 7.09 -16.51 -17.18
N HIS A 615 5.99 -16.06 -17.76
CA HIS A 615 5.97 -15.18 -18.94
C HIS A 615 4.86 -14.14 -18.82
N GLY A 616 5.04 -13.20 -17.90
CA GLY A 616 4.06 -12.16 -17.61
C GLY A 616 4.60 -11.18 -16.59
N TRP A 617 4.84 -11.69 -15.38
CA TRP A 617 5.59 -10.96 -14.36
C TRP A 617 7.07 -10.90 -14.72
N LEU A 618 7.71 -12.05 -14.96
CA LEU A 618 9.10 -12.12 -15.39
C LEU A 618 9.20 -12.00 -16.92
N PRO A 619 10.29 -11.39 -17.44
CA PRO A 619 10.68 -11.57 -18.84
C PRO A 619 11.10 -13.01 -19.12
N PRO A 620 11.19 -13.42 -20.40
CA PRO A 620 11.71 -14.74 -20.77
C PRO A 620 13.05 -15.03 -20.11
N THR A 621 13.15 -16.17 -19.43
CA THR A 621 14.37 -16.62 -18.75
C THR A 621 15.00 -17.82 -19.47
N PRO A 622 16.32 -18.06 -19.32
CA PRO A 622 16.95 -19.24 -19.92
C PRO A 622 16.26 -20.54 -19.49
N GLY A 623 15.90 -21.39 -20.46
CA GLY A 623 15.18 -22.65 -20.23
C GLY A 623 13.65 -22.53 -20.28
N LEU A 624 13.11 -21.33 -20.47
CA LEU A 624 11.67 -21.12 -20.72
C LEU A 624 11.34 -21.31 -22.21
N ASP A 625 10.37 -22.17 -22.50
CA ASP A 625 9.76 -22.37 -23.80
C ASP A 625 8.48 -21.51 -23.88
N LEU A 626 8.47 -20.54 -24.80
CA LEU A 626 7.38 -19.58 -24.90
C LEU A 626 6.05 -20.20 -25.36
N PRO A 627 6.02 -21.09 -26.38
CA PRO A 627 4.82 -21.87 -26.68
C PRO A 627 4.23 -22.62 -25.48
N ILE A 628 5.06 -23.33 -24.69
CA ILE A 628 4.60 -24.04 -23.49
C ILE A 628 4.11 -23.07 -22.42
N ALA A 629 4.79 -21.96 -22.19
CA ALA A 629 4.36 -20.93 -21.22
C ALA A 629 3.00 -20.33 -21.57
N LYS A 630 2.76 -20.08 -22.86
CA LYS A 630 1.46 -19.62 -23.37
C LYS A 630 0.37 -20.66 -23.13
N LEU A 631 0.58 -21.91 -23.55
CA LEU A 631 -0.40 -22.99 -23.36
C LEU A 631 -0.68 -23.26 -21.87
N THR A 632 0.35 -23.15 -21.02
CA THR A 632 0.21 -23.25 -19.56
C THR A 632 -0.70 -22.13 -19.03
N SER A 633 -0.50 -20.89 -19.51
CA SER A 633 -1.32 -19.75 -19.10
C SER A 633 -2.78 -19.91 -19.55
N GLU A 634 -3.02 -20.37 -20.77
CA GLU A 634 -4.36 -20.66 -21.29
C GLU A 634 -5.07 -21.78 -20.50
N LYS A 635 -4.32 -22.79 -20.04
CA LYS A 635 -4.86 -23.84 -19.16
C LYS A 635 -5.27 -23.28 -17.80
N ILE A 636 -4.50 -22.36 -17.23
CA ILE A 636 -4.86 -21.66 -15.98
C ILE A 636 -6.18 -20.91 -16.14
N TRP A 637 -6.40 -20.22 -17.27
CA TRP A 637 -7.64 -19.47 -17.48
C TRP A 637 -8.91 -20.33 -17.44
N THR A 638 -8.78 -21.63 -17.68
CA THR A 638 -9.91 -22.56 -17.81
C THR A 638 -10.04 -23.55 -16.65
N HIS A 639 -8.95 -23.89 -15.96
CA HIS A 639 -8.94 -24.92 -14.92
C HIS A 639 -8.66 -24.38 -13.51
N TRP A 640 -8.05 -23.20 -13.40
CA TRP A 640 -7.75 -22.62 -12.10
C TRP A 640 -9.03 -22.15 -11.41
N ASN A 641 -9.11 -22.31 -10.10
CA ASN A 641 -10.26 -21.88 -9.33
C ASN A 641 -10.24 -20.36 -9.13
N ILE A 642 -10.67 -19.62 -10.15
CA ILE A 642 -10.65 -18.15 -10.18
C ILE A 642 -11.48 -17.52 -9.05
N THR A 643 -12.45 -18.22 -8.46
CA THR A 643 -13.23 -17.68 -7.33
C THR A 643 -12.40 -17.47 -6.08
N ASN A 644 -11.27 -18.17 -5.96
CA ASN A 644 -10.34 -18.02 -4.87
C ASN A 644 -9.18 -17.07 -5.18
N CYS A 645 -9.04 -16.57 -6.41
CA CYS A 645 -8.07 -15.53 -6.75
C CYS A 645 -8.48 -14.17 -6.15
N TRP A 646 -7.51 -13.35 -5.79
CA TRP A 646 -7.74 -12.04 -5.19
C TRP A 646 -6.62 -11.04 -5.53
N GLY A 647 -6.97 -9.77 -5.52
CA GLY A 647 -6.04 -8.66 -5.65
C GLY A 647 -5.05 -8.79 -6.81
N TRP A 648 -3.77 -8.99 -6.51
CA TRP A 648 -2.67 -8.92 -7.46
C TRP A 648 -2.62 -10.09 -8.47
N ASP A 649 -3.39 -11.16 -8.25
CA ASP A 649 -3.55 -12.26 -9.19
C ASP A 649 -4.06 -11.77 -10.56
N PHE A 650 -5.05 -10.88 -10.56
CA PHE A 650 -5.71 -10.42 -11.79
C PHE A 650 -4.78 -9.59 -12.67
N PRO A 651 -4.02 -8.61 -12.15
CA PRO A 651 -2.98 -7.96 -12.95
C PRO A 651 -1.84 -8.88 -13.37
N MET A 652 -1.48 -9.91 -12.58
CA MET A 652 -0.50 -10.92 -13.01
C MET A 652 -1.01 -11.73 -14.21
N LEU A 653 -2.27 -12.18 -14.18
CA LEU A 653 -2.96 -12.83 -15.30
C LEU A 653 -3.02 -11.90 -16.53
N ALA A 654 -3.33 -10.61 -16.32
CA ALA A 654 -3.39 -9.62 -17.39
C ALA A 654 -2.02 -9.40 -18.07
N MET A 655 -0.95 -9.27 -17.28
CA MET A 655 0.40 -9.13 -17.82
C MET A 655 0.83 -10.34 -18.65
N SER A 656 0.50 -11.56 -18.18
CA SER A 656 0.76 -12.79 -18.95
C SER A 656 -0.02 -12.80 -20.27
N ALA A 657 -1.33 -12.52 -20.23
CA ALA A 657 -2.15 -12.44 -21.44
C ALA A 657 -1.60 -11.41 -22.45
N ALA A 658 -1.21 -10.22 -21.98
CA ALA A 658 -0.61 -9.19 -22.82
C ALA A 658 0.71 -9.64 -23.46
N ARG A 659 1.63 -10.27 -22.71
CA ARG A 659 2.90 -10.80 -23.27
C ARG A 659 2.68 -11.93 -24.26
N ASN A 660 1.66 -12.77 -24.02
CA ASN A 660 1.29 -13.88 -24.89
C ASN A 660 0.49 -13.47 -26.14
N GLY A 661 0.32 -12.15 -26.35
CA GLY A 661 -0.30 -11.57 -27.53
C GLY A 661 -1.82 -11.50 -27.49
N ASP A 662 -2.43 -11.60 -26.30
CA ASP A 662 -3.87 -11.51 -26.08
C ASP A 662 -4.24 -10.27 -25.23
N PRO A 663 -4.24 -9.06 -25.83
CA PRO A 663 -4.57 -7.84 -25.11
C PRO A 663 -6.05 -7.73 -24.73
N GLU A 664 -6.95 -8.46 -25.40
CA GLU A 664 -8.37 -8.49 -25.04
C GLU A 664 -8.55 -9.26 -23.73
N LYS A 665 -7.95 -10.45 -23.64
CA LYS A 665 -7.95 -11.24 -22.42
C LYS A 665 -7.29 -10.50 -21.25
N ALA A 666 -6.25 -9.71 -21.52
CA ALA A 666 -5.63 -8.86 -20.50
C ALA A 666 -6.63 -7.85 -19.90
N LEU A 667 -7.45 -7.21 -20.73
CA LEU A 667 -8.49 -6.29 -20.26
C LEU A 667 -9.62 -7.01 -19.52
N GLU A 668 -10.03 -8.19 -19.97
CA GLU A 668 -11.00 -9.02 -19.23
C GLU A 668 -10.55 -9.28 -17.79
N TRP A 669 -9.26 -9.55 -17.57
CA TRP A 669 -8.73 -9.75 -16.22
C TRP A 669 -8.72 -8.46 -15.39
N LEU A 670 -8.30 -7.33 -15.97
CA LEU A 670 -8.27 -6.03 -15.26
C LEU A 670 -9.67 -5.47 -14.96
N LEU A 671 -10.71 -5.99 -15.61
CA LEU A 671 -12.11 -5.61 -15.43
C LEU A 671 -12.97 -6.77 -14.92
N HIS A 672 -12.33 -7.86 -14.47
CA HIS A 672 -13.03 -9.04 -14.01
C HIS A 672 -13.92 -8.70 -12.79
N PRO A 673 -15.14 -9.25 -12.66
CA PRO A 673 -16.03 -8.93 -11.54
C PRO A 673 -15.46 -9.25 -10.15
N LEU A 674 -14.58 -10.25 -10.05
CA LEU A 674 -13.88 -10.58 -8.79
C LEU A 674 -12.68 -9.66 -8.50
N PHE A 675 -12.20 -8.91 -9.49
CA PHE A 675 -11.22 -7.85 -9.31
C PHE A 675 -11.96 -6.52 -9.11
N ALA A 676 -12.70 -6.44 -8.00
CA ALA A 676 -13.64 -5.37 -7.73
C ALA A 676 -13.03 -4.21 -6.95
N PHE A 677 -13.56 -3.02 -7.22
CA PHE A 677 -13.25 -1.77 -6.54
C PHE A 677 -14.57 -1.09 -6.17
N ASP A 678 -14.67 -0.55 -4.96
CA ASP A 678 -15.88 0.14 -4.52
C ASP A 678 -16.07 1.52 -5.19
N ASP A 679 -17.05 2.29 -4.73
CA ASP A 679 -17.40 3.61 -5.25
C ASP A 679 -16.25 4.62 -5.18
N VAL A 680 -15.42 4.54 -4.14
CA VAL A 680 -14.27 5.44 -3.93
C VAL A 680 -12.95 4.84 -4.43
N GLY A 681 -13.01 3.66 -5.03
CA GLY A 681 -11.88 2.97 -5.65
C GLY A 681 -11.04 2.16 -4.68
N MET A 682 -11.54 1.84 -3.48
CA MET A 682 -10.88 0.88 -2.60
C MET A 682 -10.92 -0.50 -3.23
N PRO A 683 -9.77 -1.18 -3.37
CA PRO A 683 -9.75 -2.55 -3.86
C PRO A 683 -10.36 -3.49 -2.83
N LEU A 684 -11.37 -4.26 -3.23
CA LEU A 684 -11.99 -5.25 -2.36
C LEU A 684 -11.04 -6.43 -2.10
N GLY A 685 -11.08 -6.96 -0.88
CA GLY A 685 -10.23 -8.09 -0.48
C GLY A 685 -10.68 -9.47 -0.98
N GLY A 686 -11.79 -9.53 -1.71
CA GLY A 686 -12.34 -10.77 -2.27
C GLY A 686 -12.72 -11.78 -1.19
N ALA A 687 -12.49 -13.07 -1.46
CA ALA A 687 -12.84 -14.17 -0.56
C ALA A 687 -11.78 -14.45 0.53
N ARG A 688 -10.59 -13.85 0.45
CA ARG A 688 -9.41 -14.29 1.20
C ARG A 688 -8.95 -13.32 2.28
N VAL A 689 -9.08 -12.01 2.04
CA VAL A 689 -8.59 -10.97 2.94
C VAL A 689 -9.65 -9.87 3.14
N PRO A 690 -9.60 -9.14 4.26
CA PRO A 690 -10.48 -7.99 4.46
C PRO A 690 -10.28 -6.88 3.44
N THR A 691 -11.29 -6.03 3.30
CA THR A 691 -11.21 -4.80 2.49
C THR A 691 -10.63 -3.64 3.32
N PRO A 692 -9.75 -2.79 2.76
CA PRO A 692 -9.18 -2.87 1.41
C PRO A 692 -7.93 -3.75 1.31
N TYR A 693 -7.58 -4.17 0.10
CA TYR A 693 -6.33 -4.89 -0.21
C TYR A 693 -5.52 -4.18 -1.31
N PHE A 694 -4.62 -3.27 -0.93
CA PHE A 694 -3.90 -2.38 -1.84
C PHE A 694 -2.89 -3.02 -2.81
N PRO A 695 -2.39 -4.25 -2.62
CA PRO A 695 -1.65 -4.91 -3.68
C PRO A 695 -2.41 -4.98 -5.01
N ALA A 696 -3.74 -5.06 -4.97
CA ALA A 696 -4.61 -4.95 -6.14
C ALA A 696 -4.40 -3.64 -6.91
N SER A 697 -4.35 -2.51 -6.20
CA SER A 697 -4.16 -1.19 -6.80
C SER A 697 -2.75 -1.04 -7.38
N GLY A 698 -1.72 -1.44 -6.64
CA GLY A 698 -0.33 -1.28 -7.08
C GLY A 698 -0.01 -2.17 -8.29
N SER A 699 -0.50 -3.42 -8.28
CA SER A 699 -0.37 -4.35 -9.39
C SER A 699 -1.18 -3.94 -10.62
N LEU A 700 -2.39 -3.36 -10.45
CA LEU A 700 -3.15 -2.75 -11.55
C LEU A 700 -2.32 -1.65 -12.24
N LEU A 701 -1.76 -0.73 -11.46
CA LEU A 701 -0.97 0.37 -12.02
C LEU A 701 0.31 -0.13 -12.70
N TYR A 702 0.93 -1.17 -12.18
CA TYR A 702 2.07 -1.82 -12.85
C TYR A 702 1.64 -2.41 -14.21
N ALA A 703 0.57 -3.21 -14.23
CA ALA A 703 0.05 -3.83 -15.44
C ALA A 703 -0.38 -2.79 -16.49
N ILE A 704 -1.06 -1.72 -16.07
CA ILE A 704 -1.44 -0.62 -16.97
C ILE A 704 -0.22 0.07 -17.57
N ALA A 705 0.81 0.37 -16.78
CA ALA A 705 2.03 0.96 -17.32
C ALA A 705 2.71 0.02 -18.32
N MET A 706 2.82 -1.28 -17.99
CA MET A 706 3.36 -2.30 -18.88
C MET A 706 2.56 -2.42 -20.19
N MET A 707 1.22 -2.47 -20.12
CA MET A 707 0.37 -2.59 -21.30
C MET A 707 0.38 -1.31 -22.16
N ALA A 708 0.41 -0.13 -21.52
CA ALA A 708 0.33 1.16 -22.21
C ALA A 708 1.68 1.63 -22.78
N LYS A 709 2.80 1.34 -22.10
CA LYS A 709 4.15 1.75 -22.51
C LYS A 709 4.97 0.63 -23.14
N GLY A 710 4.70 -0.62 -22.77
CA GLY A 710 5.43 -1.81 -23.20
C GLY A 710 6.38 -2.37 -22.14
N TRP A 711 7.03 -3.47 -22.52
CA TRP A 711 8.05 -4.20 -21.76
C TRP A 711 9.28 -4.46 -22.64
N ASP A 712 10.36 -5.00 -22.07
CA ASP A 712 11.56 -5.33 -22.84
C ASP A 712 11.25 -6.33 -23.96
N GLY A 713 11.70 -6.04 -25.18
CA GLY A 713 11.41 -6.86 -26.36
C GLY A 713 9.99 -6.73 -26.90
N SER A 714 9.13 -5.91 -26.30
CA SER A 714 7.80 -5.61 -26.87
C SER A 714 7.91 -4.89 -28.22
N SER A 715 6.86 -5.03 -29.05
CA SER A 715 6.81 -4.37 -30.36
C SER A 715 6.97 -2.86 -30.23
N ARG A 716 7.57 -2.19 -31.23
CA ARG A 716 7.64 -0.71 -31.30
C ARG A 716 6.28 -0.01 -31.46
N ARG A 717 5.16 -0.76 -31.40
CA ARG A 717 3.79 -0.25 -31.43
C ARG A 717 3.50 0.52 -30.16
N GLU A 718 2.77 1.63 -30.28
CA GLU A 718 2.21 2.32 -29.11
C GLU A 718 1.20 1.43 -28.38
N SER A 719 1.29 1.40 -27.05
CA SER A 719 0.38 0.63 -26.18
C SER A 719 0.22 -0.84 -26.60
N PRO A 720 1.33 -1.61 -26.59
CA PRO A 720 1.36 -2.97 -27.13
C PRO A 720 0.47 -3.95 -26.38
N GLY A 721 0.06 -3.66 -25.15
CA GLY A 721 -0.87 -4.47 -24.36
C GLY A 721 -2.35 -4.11 -24.52
N PHE A 722 -2.72 -3.17 -25.39
CA PHE A 722 -4.13 -2.83 -25.65
C PHE A 722 -4.61 -3.32 -27.03
N PRO A 723 -5.90 -3.69 -27.17
CA PRO A 723 -6.51 -4.00 -28.46
C PRO A 723 -6.41 -2.83 -29.44
N ARG A 724 -6.40 -3.14 -30.75
CA ARG A 724 -6.30 -2.11 -31.81
C ARG A 724 -7.60 -1.37 -32.07
N LYS A 725 -8.74 -2.00 -31.78
CA LYS A 725 -10.08 -1.46 -32.05
C LYS A 725 -10.74 -1.12 -30.72
N GLY A 726 -11.51 -0.04 -30.69
CA GLY A 726 -12.25 0.40 -29.49
C GLY A 726 -11.43 1.18 -28.46
N TRP A 727 -10.09 1.08 -28.47
CA TRP A 727 -9.23 1.71 -27.46
C TRP A 727 -8.33 2.80 -28.06
N LYS A 728 -8.38 4.00 -27.49
CA LYS A 728 -7.50 5.12 -27.79
C LYS A 728 -6.67 5.47 -26.56
N VAL A 729 -5.49 4.87 -26.48
CA VAL A 729 -4.59 5.04 -25.32
C VAL A 729 -3.63 6.20 -25.58
N ARG A 730 -3.56 7.14 -24.64
CA ARG A 730 -2.56 8.22 -24.61
C ARG A 730 -1.72 8.08 -23.36
N THR A 731 -0.41 8.26 -23.50
CA THR A 731 0.52 8.16 -22.38
C THR A 731 1.47 9.35 -22.34
N GLU A 732 1.86 9.76 -21.14
CA GLU A 732 2.91 10.75 -20.90
C GLU A 732 3.80 10.25 -19.76
N GLY A 733 5.12 10.41 -19.87
CA GLY A 733 6.03 10.20 -18.74
C GLY A 733 6.02 8.80 -18.12
N LEU A 734 5.71 7.73 -18.89
CA LEU A 734 5.83 6.34 -18.45
C LEU A 734 7.18 5.73 -18.84
N SER A 735 7.66 4.79 -18.02
CA SER A 735 8.83 3.96 -18.26
C SER A 735 8.42 2.54 -18.69
N VAL A 736 9.27 1.90 -19.48
CA VAL A 736 9.07 0.52 -19.98
C VAL A 736 9.28 -0.48 -18.85
N ALA A 737 8.41 -1.48 -18.76
CA ALA A 737 8.53 -2.59 -17.81
C ALA A 737 9.63 -3.57 -18.22
N LEU A 738 10.07 -4.43 -17.29
CA LEU A 738 10.98 -5.54 -17.57
C LEU A 738 10.37 -6.56 -18.54
#